data_AF-A0A0G1YTE7-F1
#
_entry.id   AF-A0A0G1YTE7-F1
#
_cell.length_a   1.000
_cell.length_b   1.000
_cell.length_c   1.000
_cell.angle_alpha   90.00
_cell.angle_beta   90.00
_cell.angle_gamma   90.00
#
_symmetry.space_group_name_H-M   'P 1'
#
loop_
_entity.id
_entity.type
_entity.pdbx_description
1 polymer ?
#
loop_
_entity_poly.entity_id
_entity_poly.type
_entity_poly.pdbx_seq_one_letter_code
_entity_poly.pdbx_strand_id
1 'polypeptide(L)'
;MLPPAGFVAFFFRSYLFGGKLLFPTNLLAAFFSPWNTERYSGWNNIPFKGLGGDNLFIFYPMKTLLRAAVSERTLPLWTPYNFTGGPLWGDGQSAPMYPLTYLYLLPSLPDAFSMMVILVPTLTMLFTFGMLRHFKLSSLASLFGAVAFAFSGFMSVWMEENPAVSQSAIWLPLLLWILDLLQTRPRRLWFAALAIAIAVMMASGFLQIGLYSLCFVAAYAIFRRRHLALVFLSTVTGLLLVAPYLFVTWEAYKLSPRDVVAVPEIRSIFLVQWSHILSLFNPDWLGNPGTYNFFGVGSYYDKALFIGVIPLVFVIIGLFQKKSHWEKFFWWAVGITLFLGFSSPFTQWLFSIPIPILSSMLPSRIFYLTSFALAVVAARVFDRGIPKIPRPVLGVYLAVIIMFEIFLIAYYTEIGLPTFSAGGVAHNIRSGIVSSMKVTDTYPMVLLRNLGVSILLTAGTLAYLHISKRGRWILVAATVASAWYFTSKSFYFGERQFVYPEVPLISQLQNIAGRDRIGFANDTSRIPSSGNVVYGLYSAEGLNPVFPLRYGQLIKSAFNGGRLTNDVPRISVQVDLERASIDATQSGRRIAKLMSLLDMKYITEKKESGWYARVFPRHTSVWESTYFRIWENPDTLPRAFVATNIIVEKDPQKILDALYQVDLRTTAIVEEPITVSPGTNSVTVDTYRMNDITMSVHSTSDGLLVLTDNWAPGWRANVDGEETPVYRTDFTFRGVPVPAGDHKVFMYYWPDSLTFGLWAMGGGIVLLLGSMLFIRWKKLSS
;
A
#
# COMPACT_ATOMS: atom_id res chain seq x y z
N MET A 1 -7.07 -0.10 -37.87
CA MET A 1 -7.37 -0.27 -36.43
C MET A 1 -6.26 0.42 -35.67
N LEU A 2 -6.55 1.39 -34.80
CA LEU A 2 -5.54 1.92 -33.89
C LEU A 2 -5.00 0.74 -33.05
N PRO A 3 -3.68 0.52 -32.99
CA PRO A 3 -3.12 -0.49 -32.12
C PRO A 3 -3.48 -0.16 -30.66
N PRO A 4 -3.49 -1.14 -29.74
CA PRO A 4 -3.71 -0.93 -28.29
C PRO A 4 -3.00 0.30 -27.71
N ALA A 5 -1.79 0.58 -28.19
CA ALA A 5 -0.98 1.74 -27.81
C ALA A 5 -1.66 3.10 -28.06
N GLY A 6 -2.46 3.25 -29.11
CA GLY A 6 -3.14 4.51 -29.44
C GLY A 6 -4.20 4.91 -28.40
N PHE A 7 -4.87 3.93 -27.77
CA PHE A 7 -5.83 4.21 -26.71
C PHE A 7 -5.15 4.62 -25.41
N VAL A 8 -4.08 3.93 -25.02
CA VAL A 8 -3.29 4.31 -23.84
C VAL A 8 -2.74 5.73 -24.00
N ALA A 9 -2.19 6.06 -25.17
CA ALA A 9 -1.69 7.41 -25.44
C ALA A 9 -2.77 8.50 -25.30
N PHE A 10 -4.02 8.20 -25.69
CA PHE A 10 -5.14 9.14 -25.52
C PHE A 10 -5.48 9.43 -24.05
N PHE A 11 -5.46 8.40 -23.18
CA PHE A 11 -5.76 8.55 -21.75
C PHE A 11 -4.69 9.41 -21.06
N PHE A 12 -3.43 9.21 -21.43
CA PHE A 12 -2.27 9.83 -20.76
C PHE A 12 -1.64 10.98 -21.55
N ARG A 13 -2.38 11.57 -22.50
CA ARG A 13 -1.92 12.67 -23.35
C ARG A 13 -1.39 13.88 -22.58
N SER A 14 -1.91 14.15 -21.39
CA SER A 14 -1.47 15.27 -20.55
C SER A 14 -0.04 15.06 -20.02
N TYR A 15 0.39 13.82 -19.82
CA TYR A 15 1.77 13.47 -19.53
C TYR A 15 2.61 13.51 -20.81
N LEU A 16 2.18 12.78 -21.85
CA LEU A 16 2.95 12.59 -23.09
C LEU A 16 3.18 13.88 -23.88
N PHE A 17 2.23 14.81 -23.86
CA PHE A 17 2.26 16.03 -24.66
C PHE A 17 2.06 17.32 -23.84
N GLY A 18 1.66 17.22 -22.57
CA GLY A 18 1.27 18.37 -21.75
C GLY A 18 2.21 18.71 -20.59
N GLY A 19 3.30 17.96 -20.40
CA GLY A 19 4.31 18.23 -19.37
C GLY A 19 3.86 17.98 -17.92
N LYS A 20 2.65 17.43 -17.69
CA LYS A 20 2.13 17.04 -16.37
C LYS A 20 2.71 15.70 -15.92
N LEU A 21 2.59 15.36 -14.65
CA LEU A 21 2.94 14.07 -14.07
C LEU A 21 1.70 13.29 -13.64
N LEU A 22 1.70 11.96 -13.79
CA LEU A 22 0.69 11.07 -13.20
C LEU A 22 1.09 10.77 -11.74
N PHE A 23 1.22 11.83 -10.95
CA PHE A 23 1.66 11.82 -9.56
C PHE A 23 0.91 12.95 -8.83
N PRO A 24 0.38 12.77 -7.59
CA PRO A 24 -0.55 13.70 -6.98
C PRO A 24 0.18 14.86 -6.28
N THR A 25 1.12 15.50 -6.97
CA THR A 25 2.07 16.47 -6.39
C THR A 25 1.38 17.64 -5.68
N ASN A 26 0.32 18.16 -6.27
CA ASN A 26 -0.45 19.28 -5.74
C ASN A 26 -1.05 18.99 -4.36
N LEU A 27 -1.37 17.73 -4.06
CA LEU A 27 -1.97 17.35 -2.79
C LEU A 27 -1.03 17.66 -1.62
N LEU A 28 0.27 17.42 -1.81
CA LEU A 28 1.32 17.73 -0.84
C LEU A 28 1.31 19.23 -0.47
N ALA A 29 1.42 20.08 -1.49
CA ALA A 29 1.50 21.53 -1.32
C ALA A 29 0.17 22.18 -0.89
N ALA A 30 -0.97 21.55 -1.19
CA ALA A 30 -2.28 22.10 -0.83
C ALA A 30 -2.72 21.74 0.60
N PHE A 31 -2.40 20.53 1.10
CA PHE A 31 -2.98 20.02 2.36
C PHE A 31 -2.01 19.87 3.51
N PHE A 32 -0.72 19.69 3.22
CA PHE A 32 0.18 19.16 4.21
C PHE A 32 1.24 20.16 4.62
N SER A 33 1.43 20.27 5.94
CA SER A 33 2.58 20.96 6.51
C SER A 33 3.87 20.22 6.15
N PRO A 34 5.01 20.92 6.00
CA PRO A 34 5.16 22.37 6.01
C PRO A 34 4.76 23.06 4.70
N TRP A 35 4.55 22.31 3.61
CA TRP A 35 4.39 22.86 2.26
C TRP A 35 3.16 23.75 2.06
N ASN A 36 2.05 23.45 2.73
CA ASN A 36 0.83 24.28 2.67
C ASN A 36 0.94 25.58 3.50
N THR A 37 1.91 25.63 4.41
CA THR A 37 2.05 26.72 5.39
C THR A 37 3.13 27.70 4.93
N GLU A 38 4.32 27.20 4.56
CA GLU A 38 5.34 28.02 3.91
C GLU A 38 4.93 28.20 2.44
N ARG A 39 4.00 29.14 2.20
CA ARG A 39 3.42 29.38 0.87
C ARG A 39 4.50 29.63 -0.17
N TYR A 40 4.47 28.84 -1.25
CA TYR A 40 5.22 29.13 -2.47
C TYR A 40 4.75 30.48 -3.03
N SER A 41 5.70 31.39 -3.30
CA SER A 41 5.43 32.74 -3.80
C SER A 41 4.60 32.69 -5.08
N GLY A 42 3.33 33.14 -5.02
CA GLY A 42 2.49 33.37 -6.20
C GLY A 42 1.12 32.69 -6.23
N TRP A 43 0.80 31.77 -5.30
CA TRP A 43 -0.49 31.07 -5.31
C TRP A 43 -1.25 31.24 -3.99
N ASN A 44 -2.46 31.82 -4.06
CA ASN A 44 -3.34 31.93 -2.89
C ASN A 44 -4.08 30.62 -2.58
N ASN A 45 -4.30 29.76 -3.58
CA ASN A 45 -4.90 28.42 -3.47
C ASN A 45 -4.33 27.51 -4.57
N ILE A 46 -3.75 26.36 -4.21
CA ILE A 46 -3.23 25.38 -5.17
C ILE A 46 -4.38 24.42 -5.53
N PRO A 47 -4.82 24.36 -6.80
CA PRO A 47 -5.83 23.40 -7.22
C PRO A 47 -5.25 21.98 -7.07
N PHE A 48 -6.03 21.07 -6.51
CA PHE A 48 -5.65 19.68 -6.29
C PHE A 48 -6.85 18.79 -6.62
N LYS A 49 -6.62 17.48 -6.64
CA LYS A 49 -7.69 16.48 -6.54
C LYS A 49 -7.55 15.79 -5.19
N GLY A 50 -8.66 15.60 -4.48
CA GLY A 50 -8.69 14.90 -3.18
C GLY A 50 -8.49 13.39 -3.29
N LEU A 51 -7.50 12.93 -4.08
CA LEU A 51 -7.17 11.54 -4.37
C LEU A 51 -5.63 11.38 -4.35
N GLY A 52 -5.10 10.19 -4.04
CA GLY A 52 -3.66 9.92 -4.18
C GLY A 52 -2.81 10.14 -2.92
N GLY A 53 -3.00 9.37 -1.85
CA GLY A 53 -2.24 9.50 -0.59
C GLY A 53 -1.06 8.54 -0.48
N ASP A 54 -1.29 7.25 -0.72
CA ASP A 54 -0.28 6.20 -0.50
C ASP A 54 0.96 6.41 -1.37
N ASN A 55 0.79 6.91 -2.60
CA ASN A 55 1.89 7.20 -3.50
C ASN A 55 2.87 8.24 -2.96
N LEU A 56 2.36 9.28 -2.28
CA LEU A 56 3.18 10.29 -1.64
C LEU A 56 3.83 9.71 -0.38
N PHE A 57 3.04 9.15 0.54
CA PHE A 57 3.54 8.87 1.89
C PHE A 57 4.19 7.49 2.07
N ILE A 58 4.01 6.58 1.11
CA ILE A 58 4.56 5.22 1.20
C ILE A 58 5.48 4.97 0.02
N PHE A 59 4.93 4.99 -1.20
CA PHE A 59 5.65 4.44 -2.34
C PHE A 59 6.81 5.34 -2.80
N TYR A 60 6.63 6.66 -2.86
CA TYR A 60 7.70 7.55 -3.31
C TYR A 60 8.91 7.56 -2.37
N PRO A 61 8.74 7.72 -1.03
CA PRO A 61 9.81 7.50 -0.04
C PRO A 61 10.48 6.14 -0.19
N MET A 62 9.70 5.07 -0.31
CA MET A 62 10.24 3.72 -0.38
C MET A 62 11.03 3.45 -1.66
N LYS A 63 10.61 3.99 -2.81
CA LYS A 63 11.40 3.94 -4.06
C LYS A 63 12.63 4.85 -4.00
N THR A 64 12.60 5.93 -3.21
CA THR A 64 13.79 6.74 -2.90
C THR A 64 14.82 5.92 -2.14
N LEU A 65 14.40 5.17 -1.12
CA LEU A 65 15.28 4.25 -0.37
C LEU A 65 15.87 3.16 -1.26
N LEU A 66 15.06 2.59 -2.15
CA LEU A 66 15.54 1.60 -3.12
C LEU A 66 16.66 2.16 -4.02
N ARG A 67 16.49 3.39 -4.52
CA ARG A 67 17.53 4.06 -5.32
C ARG A 67 18.80 4.27 -4.52
N ALA A 68 18.69 4.70 -3.27
CA ALA A 68 19.82 4.87 -2.37
C ALA A 68 20.57 3.55 -2.16
N ALA A 69 19.87 2.45 -1.84
CA ALA A 69 20.49 1.13 -1.70
C ALA A 69 21.25 0.68 -2.95
N VAL A 70 20.66 0.87 -4.15
CA VAL A 70 21.33 0.54 -5.42
C VAL A 70 22.57 1.40 -5.65
N SER A 71 22.51 2.70 -5.34
CA SER A 71 23.66 3.60 -5.46
C SER A 71 24.81 3.24 -4.51
N GLU A 72 24.47 2.73 -3.32
CA GLU A 72 25.41 2.22 -2.32
C GLU A 72 25.89 0.79 -2.63
N ARG A 73 25.37 0.15 -3.69
CA ARG A 73 25.62 -1.26 -4.06
C ARG A 73 25.25 -2.25 -2.95
N THR A 74 24.21 -1.94 -2.19
CA THR A 74 23.68 -2.77 -1.12
C THR A 74 22.27 -3.29 -1.46
N LEU A 75 21.85 -4.35 -0.78
CA LEU A 75 20.47 -4.83 -0.85
C LEU A 75 19.57 -3.92 0.02
N PRO A 76 18.30 -3.63 -0.35
CA PRO A 76 17.42 -2.78 0.46
C PRO A 76 16.80 -3.57 1.64
N LEU A 77 17.62 -4.10 2.56
CA LEU A 77 17.13 -4.99 3.63
C LEU A 77 16.54 -4.23 4.81
N TRP A 78 17.22 -3.19 5.28
CA TRP A 78 16.83 -2.38 6.43
C TRP A 78 16.78 -0.88 6.09
N THR A 79 15.98 -0.10 6.81
CA THR A 79 15.95 1.36 6.68
C THR A 79 15.99 2.04 8.05
N PRO A 80 16.97 2.93 8.32
CA PRO A 80 17.07 3.67 9.58
C PRO A 80 16.20 4.94 9.66
N TYR A 81 15.60 5.37 8.55
CA TYR A 81 15.00 6.70 8.44
C TYR A 81 13.70 6.90 9.21
N ASN A 82 12.94 5.83 9.45
CA ASN A 82 11.68 5.87 10.17
C ASN A 82 11.71 4.87 11.32
N PHE A 83 10.90 5.12 12.35
CA PHE A 83 10.69 4.22 13.48
C PHE A 83 11.95 3.83 14.25
N THR A 84 13.06 4.56 14.12
CA THR A 84 14.38 4.14 14.63
C THR A 84 14.96 2.88 13.95
N GLY A 85 14.47 2.52 12.78
CA GLY A 85 14.90 1.32 12.06
C GLY A 85 13.76 0.33 11.84
N GLY A 86 13.68 -0.21 10.63
CA GLY A 86 12.78 -1.31 10.32
C GLY A 86 13.12 -2.04 9.01
N PRO A 87 12.49 -3.20 8.76
CA PRO A 87 12.74 -3.97 7.55
C PRO A 87 12.18 -3.26 6.31
N LEU A 88 13.03 -3.03 5.31
CA LEU A 88 12.65 -2.44 4.03
C LEU A 88 12.27 -3.50 3.00
N TRP A 89 13.05 -4.59 2.88
CA TRP A 89 12.70 -5.71 2.01
C TRP A 89 11.48 -6.45 2.57
N GLY A 90 11.45 -6.68 3.89
CA GLY A 90 10.38 -7.40 4.58
C GLY A 90 9.02 -6.73 4.56
N ASP A 91 8.92 -5.45 4.19
CA ASP A 91 7.63 -4.79 3.92
C ASP A 91 6.87 -5.43 2.75
N GLY A 92 7.59 -6.07 1.83
CA GLY A 92 7.02 -6.70 0.66
C GLY A 92 6.66 -5.69 -0.42
N GLN A 93 5.94 -4.61 -0.12
CA GLN A 93 5.57 -3.59 -1.12
C GLN A 93 6.78 -2.87 -1.71
N SER A 94 7.87 -2.78 -0.92
CA SER A 94 9.25 -3.07 -1.31
C SER A 94 9.48 -3.36 -2.80
N ALA A 95 9.07 -4.58 -3.11
CA ALA A 95 9.19 -5.30 -4.37
C ALA A 95 10.59 -5.29 -4.99
N PRO A 96 11.70 -5.52 -4.23
CA PRO A 96 13.05 -5.50 -4.79
C PRO A 96 13.32 -6.65 -5.77
N MET A 97 12.61 -7.77 -5.65
CA MET A 97 12.69 -8.89 -6.60
C MET A 97 11.77 -8.75 -7.81
N TYR A 98 10.97 -7.68 -7.89
CA TYR A 98 10.06 -7.48 -9.01
C TYR A 98 10.76 -6.78 -10.18
N PRO A 99 10.80 -7.36 -11.39
CA PRO A 99 11.54 -6.78 -12.51
C PRO A 99 11.09 -5.37 -12.90
N LEU A 100 9.79 -5.05 -12.79
CA LEU A 100 9.34 -3.72 -13.17
C LEU A 100 9.76 -2.66 -12.14
N THR A 101 10.01 -3.03 -10.88
CA THR A 101 10.49 -2.09 -9.85
C THR A 101 11.76 -1.34 -10.29
N TYR A 102 12.59 -1.94 -11.13
CA TYR A 102 13.81 -1.30 -11.62
C TYR A 102 13.56 -0.12 -12.59
N LEU A 103 12.33 0.08 -13.07
CA LEU A 103 11.94 1.30 -13.78
C LEU A 103 12.10 2.55 -12.88
N TYR A 104 11.93 2.40 -11.57
CA TYR A 104 12.12 3.48 -10.60
C TYR A 104 13.57 3.92 -10.42
N LEU A 105 14.54 3.23 -11.04
CA LEU A 105 15.94 3.65 -11.06
C LEU A 105 16.25 4.69 -12.16
N LEU A 106 15.29 5.01 -13.03
CA LEU A 106 15.45 6.07 -14.01
C LEU A 106 15.82 7.41 -13.32
N PRO A 107 16.55 8.32 -14.00
CA PRO A 107 17.05 9.55 -13.38
C PRO A 107 15.96 10.39 -12.70
N SER A 108 14.80 10.52 -13.36
CA SER A 108 13.62 11.19 -12.82
C SER A 108 12.66 10.18 -12.20
N LEU A 109 12.65 10.10 -10.87
CA LEU A 109 11.73 9.24 -10.13
C LEU A 109 10.25 9.59 -10.38
N PRO A 110 9.82 10.86 -10.43
CA PRO A 110 8.42 11.20 -10.75
C PRO A 110 7.99 10.75 -12.16
N ASP A 111 8.91 10.79 -13.12
CA ASP A 111 8.65 10.24 -14.46
C ASP A 111 8.52 8.72 -14.42
N ALA A 112 9.38 8.03 -13.67
CA ALA A 112 9.26 6.58 -13.51
C ALA A 112 7.90 6.15 -12.93
N PHE A 113 7.35 6.91 -11.97
CA PHE A 113 5.98 6.70 -11.49
C PHE A 113 4.96 6.88 -12.61
N SER A 114 5.08 7.96 -13.39
CA SER A 114 4.15 8.22 -14.50
C SER A 114 4.24 7.13 -15.58
N MET A 115 5.44 6.68 -15.90
CA MET A 115 5.68 5.58 -16.84
C MET A 115 5.10 4.26 -16.32
N MET A 116 5.16 4.00 -15.01
CA MET A 116 4.51 2.83 -14.41
C MET A 116 3.00 2.84 -14.56
N VAL A 117 2.37 3.98 -14.28
CA VAL A 117 0.92 4.16 -14.42
C VAL A 117 0.49 3.90 -15.87
N ILE A 118 1.30 4.27 -16.86
CA ILE A 118 1.05 3.99 -18.29
C ILE A 118 1.31 2.51 -18.63
N LEU A 119 2.34 1.91 -18.03
CA LEU A 119 2.76 0.54 -18.31
C LEU A 119 1.72 -0.49 -17.84
N VAL A 120 1.09 -0.26 -16.68
CA VAL A 120 0.07 -1.15 -16.09
C VAL A 120 -1.08 -1.46 -17.08
N PRO A 121 -1.88 -0.49 -17.56
CA PRO A 121 -2.95 -0.77 -18.51
C PRO A 121 -2.43 -1.29 -19.85
N THR A 122 -1.23 -0.89 -20.28
CA THR A 122 -0.60 -1.43 -21.50
C THR A 122 -0.37 -2.93 -21.41
N LEU A 123 0.26 -3.39 -20.31
CA LEU A 123 0.52 -4.82 -20.08
C LEU A 123 -0.78 -5.59 -19.82
N THR A 124 -1.72 -5.02 -19.06
CA THR A 124 -3.05 -5.61 -18.87
C THR A 124 -3.76 -5.83 -20.19
N MET A 125 -3.75 -4.84 -21.08
CA MET A 125 -4.34 -4.96 -22.41
C MET A 125 -3.62 -6.03 -23.24
N LEU A 126 -2.28 -6.03 -23.27
CA LEU A 126 -1.48 -6.98 -24.04
C LEU A 126 -1.75 -8.43 -23.61
N PHE A 127 -1.68 -8.71 -22.30
CA PHE A 127 -1.86 -10.05 -21.76
C PHE A 127 -3.30 -10.54 -21.92
N THR A 128 -4.29 -9.67 -21.66
CA THR A 128 -5.70 -10.02 -21.83
C THR A 128 -6.04 -10.24 -23.30
N PHE A 129 -5.55 -9.39 -24.20
CA PHE A 129 -5.73 -9.55 -25.64
C PHE A 129 -5.13 -10.88 -26.12
N GLY A 130 -3.88 -11.18 -25.74
CA GLY A 130 -3.21 -12.43 -26.10
C GLY A 130 -3.96 -13.66 -25.61
N MET A 131 -4.42 -13.66 -24.35
CA MET A 131 -5.23 -14.72 -23.77
C MET A 131 -6.56 -14.92 -24.52
N LEU A 132 -7.29 -13.84 -24.81
CA LEU A 132 -8.58 -13.93 -25.52
C LEU A 132 -8.41 -14.41 -26.98
N ARG A 133 -7.33 -14.00 -27.65
CA ARG A 133 -6.96 -14.53 -28.97
C ARG A 133 -6.64 -16.02 -28.92
N HIS A 134 -5.95 -16.47 -27.87
CA HIS A 134 -5.69 -17.90 -27.62
C HIS A 134 -6.99 -18.69 -27.39
N PHE A 135 -7.99 -18.09 -26.72
CA PHE A 135 -9.34 -18.64 -26.59
C PHE A 135 -10.18 -18.54 -27.88
N LYS A 136 -9.55 -18.17 -29.01
CA LYS A 136 -10.12 -18.10 -30.36
C LYS A 136 -11.20 -17.02 -30.56
N LEU A 137 -11.27 -16.01 -29.69
CA LEU A 137 -12.12 -14.83 -29.92
C LEU A 137 -11.49 -13.96 -31.00
N SER A 138 -12.29 -13.28 -31.83
CA SER A 138 -11.82 -12.33 -32.84
C SER A 138 -10.94 -11.21 -32.27
N SER A 139 -10.12 -10.58 -33.12
CA SER A 139 -9.25 -9.47 -32.70
C SER A 139 -10.04 -8.30 -32.10
N LEU A 140 -11.20 -7.99 -32.68
CA LEU A 140 -12.04 -6.91 -32.18
C LEU A 140 -12.65 -7.24 -30.80
N ALA A 141 -13.12 -8.48 -30.61
CA ALA A 141 -13.64 -8.92 -29.31
C ALA A 141 -12.54 -9.00 -28.23
N SER A 142 -11.35 -9.44 -28.62
CA SER A 142 -10.19 -9.48 -27.72
C SER A 142 -9.77 -8.09 -27.28
N LEU A 143 -9.78 -7.11 -28.19
CA LEU A 143 -9.53 -5.71 -27.88
C LEU A 143 -10.62 -5.13 -26.95
N PHE A 144 -11.89 -5.44 -27.22
CA PHE A 144 -13.02 -5.04 -26.38
C PHE A 144 -12.86 -5.51 -24.92
N GLY A 145 -12.56 -6.80 -24.72
CA GLY A 145 -12.30 -7.35 -23.38
C GLY A 145 -11.05 -6.80 -22.71
N ALA A 146 -9.98 -6.62 -23.48
CA ALA A 146 -8.73 -6.03 -22.99
C ALA A 146 -8.91 -4.61 -22.47
N VAL A 147 -9.63 -3.75 -23.20
CA VAL A 147 -9.98 -2.39 -22.75
C VAL A 147 -10.87 -2.44 -21.51
N ALA A 148 -11.90 -3.29 -21.52
CA ALA A 148 -12.85 -3.40 -20.40
C ALA A 148 -12.17 -3.79 -19.08
N PHE A 149 -11.17 -4.68 -19.12
CA PHE A 149 -10.41 -5.03 -17.92
C PHE A 149 -9.39 -3.94 -17.54
N ALA A 150 -8.57 -3.48 -18.48
CA ALA A 150 -7.49 -2.54 -18.20
C ALA A 150 -7.98 -1.19 -17.61
N PHE A 151 -9.17 -0.75 -18.01
CA PHE A 151 -9.81 0.47 -17.49
C PHE A 151 -11.09 0.18 -16.70
N SER A 152 -11.20 -1.02 -16.13
CA SER A 152 -12.19 -1.31 -15.10
C SER A 152 -12.03 -0.38 -13.91
N GLY A 153 -13.09 -0.19 -13.12
CA GLY A 153 -13.09 0.62 -11.91
C GLY A 153 -11.95 0.23 -10.97
N PHE A 154 -11.81 -1.08 -10.68
CA PHE A 154 -10.72 -1.60 -9.87
C PHE A 154 -9.34 -1.21 -10.40
N MET A 155 -9.03 -1.49 -11.68
CA MET A 155 -7.71 -1.18 -12.23
C MET A 155 -7.44 0.33 -12.21
N SER A 156 -8.46 1.13 -12.49
CA SER A 156 -8.33 2.58 -12.65
C SER A 156 -8.06 3.30 -11.34
N VAL A 157 -8.71 2.89 -10.25
CA VAL A 157 -8.50 3.50 -8.94
C VAL A 157 -7.16 3.05 -8.32
N TRP A 158 -6.75 1.80 -8.55
CA TRP A 158 -5.54 1.24 -7.93
C TRP A 158 -4.24 1.49 -8.71
N MET A 159 -4.29 1.79 -10.01
CA MET A 159 -3.06 2.05 -10.77
C MET A 159 -2.29 3.29 -10.29
N GLU A 160 -3.02 4.31 -9.85
CA GLU A 160 -2.46 5.54 -9.29
C GLU A 160 -2.49 5.53 -7.74
N GLU A 161 -3.41 4.85 -7.04
CA GLU A 161 -3.36 4.89 -5.56
C GLU A 161 -2.27 3.98 -4.98
N ASN A 162 -2.23 2.71 -5.40
CA ASN A 162 -1.31 1.71 -4.87
C ASN A 162 -0.73 0.87 -6.02
N PRO A 163 0.45 1.23 -6.54
CA PRO A 163 1.06 0.57 -7.68
C PRO A 163 1.25 -0.93 -7.46
N ALA A 164 1.53 -1.38 -6.23
CA ALA A 164 1.72 -2.81 -5.95
C ALA A 164 0.45 -3.64 -6.20
N VAL A 165 -0.75 -3.11 -5.90
CA VAL A 165 -2.02 -3.80 -6.15
C VAL A 165 -2.22 -4.05 -7.65
N SER A 166 -2.11 -3.00 -8.45
CA SER A 166 -2.37 -3.07 -9.88
C SER A 166 -1.27 -3.85 -10.62
N GLN A 167 0.00 -3.67 -10.25
CA GLN A 167 1.15 -4.41 -10.78
C GLN A 167 1.07 -5.92 -10.47
N SER A 168 0.43 -6.31 -9.37
CA SER A 168 0.15 -7.72 -9.08
C SER A 168 -0.98 -8.27 -9.95
N ALA A 169 -2.04 -7.46 -10.17
CA ALA A 169 -3.21 -7.87 -10.93
C ALA A 169 -2.95 -8.09 -12.42
N ILE A 170 -1.95 -7.41 -13.02
CA ILE A 170 -1.67 -7.52 -14.47
C ILE A 170 -1.29 -8.94 -14.89
N TRP A 171 -0.76 -9.77 -13.99
CA TRP A 171 -0.22 -11.09 -14.33
C TRP A 171 -1.29 -12.18 -14.51
N LEU A 172 -2.49 -11.99 -13.97
CA LEU A 172 -3.55 -13.00 -14.02
C LEU A 172 -3.91 -13.47 -15.45
N PRO A 173 -4.13 -12.58 -16.44
CA PRO A 173 -4.44 -13.02 -17.81
C PRO A 173 -3.27 -13.79 -18.45
N LEU A 174 -2.03 -13.39 -18.17
CA LEU A 174 -0.84 -14.08 -18.69
C LEU A 174 -0.70 -15.47 -18.07
N LEU A 175 -0.93 -15.60 -16.76
CA LEU A 175 -0.90 -16.90 -16.07
C LEU A 175 -1.92 -17.87 -16.63
N LEU A 176 -3.16 -17.42 -16.86
CA LEU A 176 -4.21 -18.27 -17.46
C LEU A 176 -3.90 -18.65 -18.90
N TRP A 177 -3.30 -17.74 -19.67
CA TRP A 177 -2.85 -18.01 -21.02
C TRP A 177 -1.76 -19.10 -21.05
N ILE A 178 -0.70 -18.93 -20.25
CA ILE A 178 0.40 -19.90 -20.17
C ILE A 178 -0.10 -21.23 -19.59
N LEU A 179 -0.98 -21.20 -18.59
CA LEU A 179 -1.60 -22.39 -18.01
C LEU A 179 -2.35 -23.20 -19.07
N ASP A 180 -3.20 -22.56 -19.87
CA ASP A 180 -3.94 -23.29 -20.91
C ASP A 180 -3.00 -23.83 -22.00
N LEU A 181 -1.92 -23.11 -22.34
CA LEU A 181 -0.87 -23.62 -23.22
C LEU A 181 -0.15 -24.85 -22.63
N LEU A 182 0.16 -24.85 -21.33
CA LEU A 182 0.78 -25.99 -20.64
C LEU A 182 -0.17 -27.19 -20.60
N GLN A 183 -1.45 -26.97 -20.32
CA GLN A 183 -2.47 -28.03 -20.23
C GLN A 183 -2.92 -28.59 -21.59
N THR A 184 -2.74 -27.84 -22.69
CA THR A 184 -3.06 -28.31 -24.04
C THR A 184 -1.85 -28.81 -24.80
N ARG A 185 -0.66 -28.27 -24.55
CA ARG A 185 0.60 -28.58 -25.23
C ARG A 185 1.74 -28.62 -24.21
N PRO A 186 1.88 -29.67 -23.39
CA PRO A 186 2.89 -29.72 -22.34
C PRO A 186 4.29 -29.64 -22.94
N ARG A 187 4.95 -28.48 -22.75
CA ARG A 187 6.31 -28.21 -23.23
C ARG A 187 7.11 -27.61 -22.09
N ARG A 188 8.42 -27.89 -22.04
CA ARG A 188 9.36 -27.31 -21.07
C ARG A 188 9.29 -25.78 -21.01
N LEU A 189 9.03 -25.13 -22.16
CA LEU A 189 8.87 -23.69 -22.24
C LEU A 189 7.69 -23.19 -21.40
N TRP A 190 6.51 -23.82 -21.50
CA TRP A 190 5.32 -23.37 -20.79
C TRP A 190 5.36 -23.71 -19.30
N PHE A 191 6.03 -24.81 -18.95
CA PHE A 191 6.34 -25.12 -17.55
C PHE A 191 7.19 -24.01 -16.93
N ALA A 192 8.31 -23.67 -17.58
CA ALA A 192 9.21 -22.62 -17.10
C ALA A 192 8.55 -21.25 -17.09
N ALA A 193 7.81 -20.91 -18.15
CA ALA A 193 7.10 -19.65 -18.25
C ALA A 193 6.04 -19.50 -17.14
N LEU A 194 5.32 -20.57 -16.78
CA LEU A 194 4.35 -20.54 -15.69
C LEU A 194 5.04 -20.35 -14.33
N ALA A 195 6.11 -21.09 -14.06
CA ALA A 195 6.88 -20.96 -12.83
C ALA A 195 7.47 -19.54 -12.68
N ILE A 196 8.08 -18.99 -13.73
CA ILE A 196 8.65 -17.64 -13.73
C ILE A 196 7.55 -16.59 -13.58
N ALA A 197 6.43 -16.70 -14.30
CA ALA A 197 5.33 -15.75 -14.18
C ALA A 197 4.72 -15.74 -12.78
N ILE A 198 4.62 -16.91 -12.12
CA ILE A 198 4.20 -17.02 -10.72
C ILE A 198 5.21 -16.32 -9.80
N ALA A 199 6.51 -16.60 -9.96
CA ALA A 199 7.56 -15.96 -9.16
C ALA A 199 7.52 -14.43 -9.29
N VAL A 200 7.42 -13.92 -10.52
CA VAL A 200 7.37 -12.48 -10.82
C VAL A 200 6.10 -11.83 -10.25
N MET A 201 4.94 -12.46 -10.39
CA MET A 201 3.69 -11.97 -9.79
C MET A 201 3.76 -11.97 -8.27
N MET A 202 4.33 -12.99 -7.64
CA MET A 202 4.43 -13.04 -6.18
C MET A 202 5.42 -11.99 -5.65
N ALA A 203 6.39 -11.56 -6.45
CA ALA A 203 7.35 -10.51 -6.11
C ALA A 203 6.82 -9.08 -6.24
N SER A 204 5.66 -8.85 -6.88
CA SER A 204 5.18 -7.50 -7.25
C SER A 204 4.62 -6.64 -6.11
N GLY A 205 4.85 -7.03 -4.85
CA GLY A 205 4.61 -6.19 -3.68
C GLY A 205 3.29 -6.40 -2.96
N PHE A 206 2.27 -7.01 -3.59
CA PHE A 206 0.95 -7.18 -2.96
C PHE A 206 0.52 -8.65 -2.90
N LEU A 207 1.03 -9.37 -1.89
CA LEU A 207 0.84 -10.81 -1.70
C LEU A 207 -0.63 -11.25 -1.76
N GLN A 208 -1.57 -10.46 -1.22
CA GLN A 208 -2.98 -10.81 -1.24
C GLN A 208 -3.55 -10.98 -2.67
N ILE A 209 -3.19 -10.09 -3.59
CA ILE A 209 -3.63 -10.18 -5.00
C ILE A 209 -2.98 -11.39 -5.67
N GLY A 210 -1.69 -11.64 -5.37
CA GLY A 210 -0.98 -12.83 -5.83
C GLY A 210 -1.64 -14.14 -5.37
N LEU A 211 -2.03 -14.24 -4.10
CA LEU A 211 -2.74 -15.40 -3.55
C LEU A 211 -4.11 -15.59 -4.21
N TYR A 212 -4.89 -14.51 -4.40
CA TYR A 212 -6.15 -14.58 -5.15
C TYR A 212 -5.94 -15.07 -6.59
N SER A 213 -4.88 -14.61 -7.26
CA SER A 213 -4.52 -15.07 -8.60
C SER A 213 -4.13 -16.55 -8.61
N LEU A 214 -3.33 -17.01 -7.65
CA LEU A 214 -2.95 -18.42 -7.53
C LEU A 214 -4.16 -19.32 -7.30
N CYS A 215 -5.08 -18.93 -6.40
CA CYS A 215 -6.33 -19.65 -6.17
C CYS A 215 -7.19 -19.70 -7.44
N PHE A 216 -7.29 -18.59 -8.19
CA PHE A 216 -8.06 -18.53 -9.43
C PHE A 216 -7.45 -19.41 -10.53
N VAL A 217 -6.12 -19.37 -10.69
CA VAL A 217 -5.35 -20.18 -11.64
C VAL A 217 -5.47 -21.67 -11.29
N ALA A 218 -5.37 -22.03 -10.00
CA ALA A 218 -5.55 -23.40 -9.52
C ALA A 218 -6.99 -23.89 -9.79
N ALA A 219 -8.01 -23.08 -9.49
CA ALA A 219 -9.40 -23.41 -9.76
C ALA A 219 -9.64 -23.62 -11.27
N TYR A 220 -9.05 -22.77 -12.14
CA TYR A 220 -9.13 -22.96 -13.58
C TYR A 220 -8.42 -24.24 -14.04
N ALA A 221 -7.24 -24.53 -13.50
CA ALA A 221 -6.49 -25.74 -13.82
C ALA A 221 -7.30 -27.00 -13.46
N ILE A 222 -7.89 -27.03 -12.26
CA ILE A 222 -8.77 -28.11 -11.78
C ILE A 222 -10.01 -28.22 -12.65
N PHE A 223 -10.62 -27.10 -13.04
CA PHE A 223 -11.77 -27.10 -13.95
C PHE A 223 -11.43 -27.76 -15.30
N ARG A 224 -10.23 -27.52 -15.84
CA ARG A 224 -9.75 -28.12 -17.11
C ARG A 224 -9.35 -29.59 -16.97
N ARG A 225 -9.03 -30.05 -15.75
CA ARG A 225 -8.69 -31.46 -15.40
C ARG A 225 -7.56 -32.07 -16.24
N ARG A 226 -6.53 -31.28 -16.61
CA ARG A 226 -5.40 -31.74 -17.46
C ARG A 226 -4.05 -31.39 -16.87
N HIS A 227 -3.09 -32.32 -16.95
CA HIS A 227 -1.70 -32.13 -16.52
C HIS A 227 -1.54 -31.44 -15.15
N LEU A 228 -2.43 -31.73 -14.18
CA LEU A 228 -2.48 -31.06 -12.88
C LEU A 228 -1.15 -31.17 -12.11
N ALA A 229 -0.46 -32.31 -12.22
CA ALA A 229 0.86 -32.49 -11.62
C ALA A 229 1.92 -31.51 -12.17
N LEU A 230 1.90 -31.23 -13.48
CA LEU A 230 2.81 -30.23 -14.07
C LEU A 230 2.48 -28.82 -13.62
N VAL A 231 1.19 -28.51 -13.47
CA VAL A 231 0.74 -27.21 -12.96
C VAL A 231 1.17 -27.04 -11.51
N PHE A 232 0.89 -28.03 -10.65
CA PHE A 232 1.33 -28.03 -9.25
C PHE A 232 2.85 -27.87 -9.14
N LEU A 233 3.61 -28.66 -9.91
CA LEU A 233 5.06 -28.58 -9.92
C LEU A 233 5.58 -27.22 -10.41
N SER A 234 4.94 -26.62 -11.42
CA SER A 234 5.28 -25.26 -11.88
C SER A 234 5.01 -24.22 -10.79
N THR A 235 3.89 -24.35 -10.08
CA THR A 235 3.53 -23.46 -8.97
C THR A 235 4.52 -23.58 -7.82
N VAL A 236 4.85 -24.79 -7.38
CA VAL A 236 5.86 -25.03 -6.33
C VAL A 236 7.21 -24.45 -6.77
N THR A 237 7.62 -24.72 -8.01
CA THR A 237 8.86 -24.15 -8.58
C THR A 237 8.82 -22.62 -8.55
N GLY A 238 7.73 -22.00 -8.98
CA GLY A 238 7.57 -20.54 -8.96
C GLY A 238 7.63 -19.93 -7.54
N LEU A 239 7.01 -20.58 -6.56
CA LEU A 239 7.08 -20.16 -5.16
C LEU A 239 8.50 -20.30 -4.57
N LEU A 240 9.22 -21.36 -4.92
CA LEU A 240 10.62 -21.55 -4.52
C LEU A 240 11.53 -20.48 -5.14
N LEU A 241 11.33 -20.13 -6.41
CA LEU A 241 12.12 -19.09 -7.10
C LEU A 241 12.00 -17.69 -6.46
N VAL A 242 10.91 -17.43 -5.73
CA VAL A 242 10.67 -16.15 -5.01
C VAL A 242 10.78 -16.32 -3.49
N ALA A 243 11.26 -17.46 -2.99
CA ALA A 243 11.35 -17.75 -1.57
C ALA A 243 12.12 -16.72 -0.72
N PRO A 244 13.25 -16.10 -1.18
CA PRO A 244 13.94 -15.05 -0.42
C PRO A 244 12.99 -13.90 -0.05
N TYR A 245 12.18 -13.46 -1.01
CA TYR A 245 11.20 -12.40 -0.79
C TYR A 245 10.06 -12.85 0.13
N LEU A 246 9.53 -14.06 -0.07
CA LEU A 246 8.42 -14.56 0.75
C LEU A 246 8.82 -14.78 2.22
N PHE A 247 10.02 -15.30 2.48
CA PHE A 247 10.46 -15.64 3.83
C PHE A 247 10.80 -14.39 4.65
N VAL A 248 11.52 -13.43 4.06
CA VAL A 248 11.82 -12.15 4.72
C VAL A 248 10.53 -11.36 4.99
N THR A 249 9.58 -11.36 4.05
CA THR A 249 8.27 -10.71 4.25
C THR A 249 7.47 -11.41 5.36
N TRP A 250 7.52 -12.73 5.43
CA TRP A 250 6.83 -13.51 6.46
C TRP A 250 7.42 -13.28 7.86
N GLU A 251 8.74 -13.18 7.97
CA GLU A 251 9.42 -12.84 9.23
C GLU A 251 9.02 -11.44 9.72
N ALA A 252 9.08 -10.43 8.84
CA ALA A 252 8.66 -9.07 9.18
C ALA A 252 7.18 -8.99 9.57
N TYR A 253 6.30 -9.72 8.87
CA TYR A 253 4.87 -9.79 9.21
C TYR A 253 4.65 -10.27 10.66
N LYS A 254 5.31 -11.38 11.06
CA LYS A 254 5.17 -11.97 12.41
C LYS A 254 5.70 -11.05 13.51
N LEU A 255 6.66 -10.19 13.20
CA LEU A 255 7.27 -9.25 14.16
C LEU A 255 6.55 -7.89 14.21
N SER A 256 5.47 -7.73 13.45
CA SER A 256 4.73 -6.49 13.31
C SER A 256 3.38 -6.51 14.03
N PRO A 257 2.74 -5.35 14.24
CA PRO A 257 1.35 -5.28 14.71
C PRO A 257 0.33 -6.05 13.87
N ARG A 258 0.65 -6.43 12.62
CA ARG A 258 -0.29 -7.17 11.78
C ARG A 258 -0.61 -8.57 12.26
N ASP A 259 0.24 -9.16 13.10
CA ASP A 259 0.01 -10.49 13.65
C ASP A 259 -0.99 -10.45 14.82
N VAL A 260 -0.91 -9.42 15.66
CA VAL A 260 -1.68 -9.32 16.91
C VAL A 260 -2.98 -8.52 16.78
N VAL A 261 -3.07 -7.60 15.83
CA VAL A 261 -4.26 -6.75 15.66
C VAL A 261 -5.21 -7.39 14.62
N ALA A 262 -6.08 -8.29 15.09
CA ALA A 262 -7.26 -8.73 14.34
C ALA A 262 -8.38 -7.69 14.54
N VAL A 263 -8.75 -6.95 13.50
CA VAL A 263 -9.64 -5.79 13.66
C VAL A 263 -11.06 -6.11 13.16
N PRO A 264 -12.08 -6.18 14.05
CA PRO A 264 -13.49 -6.18 13.64
C PRO A 264 -13.84 -5.04 12.66
N GLU A 265 -13.21 -3.88 12.79
CA GLU A 265 -13.37 -2.69 11.94
C GLU A 265 -12.89 -2.91 10.50
N ILE A 266 -11.90 -3.79 10.23
CA ILE A 266 -11.54 -4.12 8.84
C ILE A 266 -12.75 -4.76 8.13
N ARG A 267 -13.50 -5.60 8.83
CA ARG A 267 -14.69 -6.27 8.27
C ARG A 267 -15.80 -5.26 7.99
N SER A 268 -16.06 -4.32 8.90
CA SER A 268 -17.10 -3.31 8.69
C SER A 268 -16.75 -2.30 7.59
N ILE A 269 -15.46 -2.02 7.36
CA ILE A 269 -14.99 -1.06 6.35
C ILE A 269 -14.86 -1.70 4.96
N PHE A 270 -14.28 -2.90 4.86
CA PHE A 270 -13.84 -3.48 3.60
C PHE A 270 -14.74 -4.59 3.04
N LEU A 271 -15.73 -5.09 3.80
CA LEU A 271 -16.84 -5.83 3.21
C LEU A 271 -17.81 -4.84 2.58
N VAL A 272 -18.05 -5.02 1.29
CA VAL A 272 -18.85 -4.05 0.53
C VAL A 272 -20.33 -4.27 0.81
N GLN A 273 -21.04 -3.20 1.13
CA GLN A 273 -22.48 -3.24 1.34
C GLN A 273 -23.22 -3.43 0.02
N TRP A 274 -24.36 -4.13 0.05
CA TRP A 274 -25.15 -4.44 -1.15
C TRP A 274 -25.63 -3.20 -1.93
N SER A 275 -25.76 -2.05 -1.27
CA SER A 275 -26.04 -0.76 -1.95
C SER A 275 -25.04 -0.46 -3.06
N HIS A 276 -23.76 -0.84 -2.90
CA HIS A 276 -22.73 -0.60 -3.90
C HIS A 276 -22.77 -1.56 -5.10
N ILE A 277 -23.72 -2.51 -5.17
CA ILE A 277 -23.90 -3.33 -6.38
C ILE A 277 -24.21 -2.48 -7.62
N LEU A 278 -24.85 -1.32 -7.42
CA LEU A 278 -25.13 -0.33 -8.47
C LEU A 278 -23.85 0.25 -9.09
N SER A 279 -22.71 0.16 -8.40
CA SER A 279 -21.41 0.59 -8.94
C SER A 279 -20.96 -0.23 -10.16
N LEU A 280 -21.52 -1.42 -10.38
CA LEU A 280 -21.32 -2.19 -11.62
C LEU A 280 -21.83 -1.43 -12.84
N PHE A 281 -22.93 -0.69 -12.71
CA PHE A 281 -23.56 0.09 -13.79
C PHE A 281 -22.89 1.46 -13.96
N ASN A 282 -22.50 2.08 -12.85
CA ASN A 282 -21.81 3.37 -12.84
C ASN A 282 -20.88 3.47 -11.62
N PRO A 283 -19.56 3.62 -11.80
CA PRO A 283 -18.62 3.66 -10.68
C PRO A 283 -18.85 4.87 -9.76
N ASP A 284 -19.39 5.95 -10.32
CA ASP A 284 -19.64 7.21 -9.61
C ASP A 284 -21.08 7.32 -9.11
N TRP A 285 -21.82 6.23 -8.97
CA TRP A 285 -23.24 6.33 -8.62
C TRP A 285 -23.46 7.11 -7.30
N LEU A 286 -22.54 7.04 -6.33
CA LEU A 286 -22.52 7.85 -5.10
C LEU A 286 -21.60 9.09 -5.19
N GLY A 287 -21.33 9.55 -6.41
CA GLY A 287 -20.33 10.58 -6.70
C GLY A 287 -18.91 10.05 -6.82
N ASN A 288 -17.96 10.96 -6.94
CA ASN A 288 -16.53 10.69 -7.11
C ASN A 288 -15.70 11.67 -6.26
N PRO A 289 -14.72 11.19 -5.47
CA PRO A 289 -13.94 12.07 -4.59
C PRO A 289 -13.07 13.06 -5.37
N GLY A 290 -12.61 12.71 -6.57
CA GLY A 290 -11.89 13.61 -7.47
C GLY A 290 -12.73 14.76 -8.02
N THR A 291 -14.06 14.72 -7.83
CA THR A 291 -14.98 15.81 -8.17
C THR A 291 -15.69 16.40 -6.94
N TYR A 292 -15.21 16.11 -5.72
CA TYR A 292 -15.71 16.65 -4.46
C TYR A 292 -17.22 16.47 -4.23
N ASN A 293 -17.80 15.39 -4.76
CA ASN A 293 -19.24 15.10 -4.64
C ASN A 293 -19.53 13.66 -4.22
N PHE A 294 -18.54 12.97 -3.64
CA PHE A 294 -18.72 11.62 -3.12
C PHE A 294 -19.38 11.65 -1.75
N PHE A 295 -20.49 10.94 -1.60
CA PHE A 295 -21.26 10.85 -0.35
C PHE A 295 -21.52 9.39 0.06
N GLY A 296 -20.78 8.45 -0.53
CA GLY A 296 -20.84 7.05 -0.13
C GLY A 296 -20.12 6.79 1.19
N VAL A 297 -20.59 5.79 1.94
CA VAL A 297 -19.89 5.32 3.14
C VAL A 297 -18.57 4.65 2.72
N GLY A 298 -17.49 4.79 3.50
CA GLY A 298 -16.21 4.09 3.29
C GLY A 298 -15.38 4.57 2.08
N SER A 299 -14.35 3.81 1.73
CA SER A 299 -13.39 4.14 0.66
C SER A 299 -14.00 3.93 -0.74
N TYR A 300 -13.96 4.97 -1.59
CA TYR A 300 -14.38 4.88 -3.01
C TYR A 300 -13.56 3.82 -3.78
N TYR A 301 -12.24 3.74 -3.53
CA TYR A 301 -11.33 2.83 -4.21
C TYR A 301 -11.70 1.35 -4.03
N ASP A 302 -12.22 1.01 -2.86
CA ASP A 302 -12.62 -0.36 -2.50
C ASP A 302 -13.94 -0.80 -3.13
N LYS A 303 -14.70 0.14 -3.72
CA LYS A 303 -16.09 -0.05 -4.11
C LYS A 303 -16.33 0.15 -5.61
N ALA A 304 -15.27 0.36 -6.38
CA ALA A 304 -15.32 0.59 -7.82
C ALA A 304 -15.43 -0.74 -8.61
N LEU A 305 -16.62 -1.35 -8.65
CA LEU A 305 -16.87 -2.65 -9.32
C LEU A 305 -17.00 -2.58 -10.86
N PHE A 306 -17.02 -1.37 -11.41
CA PHE A 306 -17.37 -1.08 -12.79
C PHE A 306 -16.46 -1.75 -13.83
N ILE A 307 -17.02 -2.22 -14.95
CA ILE A 307 -16.27 -2.76 -16.10
C ILE A 307 -16.53 -2.03 -17.42
N GLY A 308 -17.29 -0.93 -17.38
CA GLY A 308 -17.82 -0.26 -18.57
C GLY A 308 -19.32 -0.52 -18.76
N VAL A 309 -20.09 0.53 -19.07
CA VAL A 309 -21.54 0.41 -19.33
C VAL A 309 -21.80 -0.53 -20.50
N ILE A 310 -21.05 -0.37 -21.59
CA ILE A 310 -21.21 -1.17 -22.81
C ILE A 310 -20.80 -2.63 -22.57
N PRO A 311 -19.60 -2.94 -21.99
CA PRO A 311 -19.29 -4.29 -21.54
C PRO A 311 -20.36 -4.92 -20.67
N LEU A 312 -20.96 -4.18 -19.73
CA LEU A 312 -22.02 -4.70 -18.86
C LEU A 312 -23.29 -5.09 -19.63
N VAL A 313 -23.68 -4.34 -20.67
CA VAL A 313 -24.78 -4.72 -21.58
C VAL A 313 -24.54 -6.13 -22.14
N PHE A 314 -23.32 -6.40 -22.61
CA PHE A 314 -22.96 -7.72 -23.16
C PHE A 314 -22.94 -8.81 -22.08
N VAL A 315 -22.52 -8.51 -20.85
CA VAL A 315 -22.62 -9.45 -19.72
C VAL A 315 -24.09 -9.81 -19.47
N ILE A 316 -24.98 -8.82 -19.33
CA ILE A 316 -26.40 -9.06 -19.01
C ILE A 316 -27.07 -9.89 -20.11
N ILE A 317 -26.75 -9.62 -21.39
CA ILE A 317 -27.25 -10.47 -22.47
C ILE A 317 -26.70 -11.91 -22.36
N GLY A 318 -25.44 -12.07 -21.98
CA GLY A 318 -24.80 -13.37 -21.79
C GLY A 318 -25.44 -14.24 -20.70
N LEU A 319 -26.12 -13.65 -19.71
CA LEU A 319 -26.85 -14.40 -18.67
C LEU A 319 -27.90 -15.33 -19.29
N PHE A 320 -28.57 -14.87 -20.35
CA PHE A 320 -29.67 -15.57 -21.01
C PHE A 320 -29.24 -16.41 -22.22
N GLN A 321 -27.94 -16.48 -22.50
CA GLN A 321 -27.40 -17.31 -23.57
C GLN A 321 -26.87 -18.65 -23.05
N LYS A 322 -26.84 -19.64 -23.95
CA LYS A 322 -26.10 -20.88 -23.71
C LYS A 322 -24.61 -20.55 -23.53
N LYS A 323 -24.03 -21.13 -22.48
CA LYS A 323 -22.64 -20.91 -22.07
C LYS A 323 -21.79 -22.07 -22.58
N SER A 324 -20.67 -21.77 -23.23
CA SER A 324 -19.72 -22.82 -23.59
C SER A 324 -19.06 -23.39 -22.32
N HIS A 325 -18.42 -24.55 -22.42
CA HIS A 325 -17.85 -25.21 -21.25
C HIS A 325 -16.86 -24.31 -20.50
N TRP A 326 -15.93 -23.65 -21.19
CA TRP A 326 -14.94 -22.77 -20.53
C TRP A 326 -15.55 -21.47 -19.99
N GLU A 327 -16.60 -20.95 -20.63
CA GLU A 327 -17.28 -19.74 -20.13
C GLU A 327 -17.97 -19.96 -18.80
N LYS A 328 -18.47 -21.19 -18.54
CA LYS A 328 -19.12 -21.52 -17.26
C LYS A 328 -18.19 -21.20 -16.09
N PHE A 329 -16.89 -21.46 -16.21
CA PHE A 329 -15.92 -21.14 -15.16
C PHE A 329 -15.93 -19.65 -14.81
N PHE A 330 -15.87 -18.77 -15.82
CA PHE A 330 -15.86 -17.32 -15.59
C PHE A 330 -17.19 -16.82 -15.00
N TRP A 331 -18.32 -17.41 -15.41
CA TRP A 331 -19.62 -17.12 -14.80
C TRP A 331 -19.69 -17.54 -13.33
N TRP A 332 -19.21 -18.74 -12.99
CA TRP A 332 -19.11 -19.19 -11.59
C TRP A 332 -18.19 -18.29 -10.78
N ALA A 333 -17.05 -17.90 -11.36
CA ALA A 333 -16.10 -17.00 -10.72
C ALA A 333 -16.72 -15.63 -10.40
N VAL A 334 -17.52 -15.06 -11.30
CA VAL A 334 -18.28 -13.81 -11.02
C VAL A 334 -19.19 -14.00 -9.81
N GLY A 335 -20.00 -15.06 -9.78
CA GLY A 335 -20.91 -15.33 -8.66
C GLY A 335 -20.20 -15.52 -7.32
N ILE A 336 -19.12 -16.33 -7.31
CA ILE A 336 -18.35 -16.62 -6.09
C ILE A 336 -17.63 -15.37 -5.59
N THR A 337 -16.96 -14.61 -6.48
CA THR A 337 -16.20 -13.42 -6.08
C THR A 337 -17.10 -12.28 -5.61
N LEU A 338 -18.28 -12.10 -6.23
CA LEU A 338 -19.30 -11.19 -5.71
C LEU A 338 -19.76 -11.64 -4.33
N PHE A 339 -20.13 -12.91 -4.16
CA PHE A 339 -20.58 -13.43 -2.87
C PHE A 339 -19.55 -13.23 -1.75
N LEU A 340 -18.27 -13.45 -2.03
CA LEU A 340 -17.19 -13.31 -1.04
C LEU A 340 -16.81 -11.85 -0.73
N GLY A 341 -16.99 -10.92 -1.67
CA GLY A 341 -16.64 -9.51 -1.47
C GLY A 341 -17.74 -8.68 -0.79
N PHE A 342 -19.00 -9.10 -0.92
CA PHE A 342 -20.14 -8.41 -0.30
C PHE A 342 -20.40 -8.88 1.13
N SER A 343 -20.91 -7.96 1.97
CA SER A 343 -21.26 -8.25 3.36
C SER A 343 -22.48 -9.18 3.44
N SER A 344 -22.33 -10.29 4.14
CA SER A 344 -23.37 -11.27 4.45
C SER A 344 -23.06 -11.95 5.79
N PRO A 345 -24.02 -12.60 6.46
CA PRO A 345 -23.72 -13.35 7.68
C PRO A 345 -22.59 -14.38 7.49
N PHE A 346 -22.53 -15.02 6.32
CA PHE A 346 -21.48 -15.97 5.97
C PHE A 346 -20.11 -15.30 5.82
N THR A 347 -20.01 -14.19 5.08
CA THR A 347 -18.71 -13.53 4.86
C THR A 347 -18.20 -12.88 6.14
N GLN A 348 -19.09 -12.33 6.97
CA GLN A 348 -18.74 -11.80 8.29
C GLN A 348 -18.15 -12.88 9.21
N TRP A 349 -18.71 -14.11 9.17
CA TRP A 349 -18.18 -15.28 9.85
C TRP A 349 -16.86 -15.77 9.24
N LEU A 350 -16.77 -15.87 7.91
CA LEU A 350 -15.55 -16.36 7.23
C LEU A 350 -14.33 -15.51 7.59
N PHE A 351 -14.47 -14.18 7.56
CA PHE A 351 -13.40 -13.25 7.91
C PHE A 351 -13.25 -13.04 9.42
N SER A 352 -14.10 -13.65 10.27
CA SER A 352 -13.89 -13.66 11.72
C SER A 352 -12.96 -14.78 12.19
N ILE A 353 -12.67 -15.77 11.34
CA ILE A 353 -11.82 -16.90 11.71
C ILE A 353 -10.36 -16.40 11.81
N PRO A 354 -9.65 -16.63 12.93
CA PRO A 354 -8.29 -16.15 13.15
C PRO A 354 -7.25 -17.00 12.39
N ILE A 355 -7.46 -17.21 11.09
CA ILE A 355 -6.49 -17.84 10.21
C ILE A 355 -5.52 -16.75 9.75
N PRO A 356 -4.20 -16.92 9.96
CA PRO A 356 -3.19 -15.98 9.48
C PRO A 356 -3.40 -15.64 8.01
N ILE A 357 -3.14 -14.38 7.64
CA ILE A 357 -3.42 -13.81 6.32
C ILE A 357 -4.91 -13.60 6.07
N LEU A 358 -5.77 -14.62 6.24
CA LEU A 358 -7.22 -14.52 5.96
C LEU A 358 -7.90 -13.44 6.83
N SER A 359 -7.60 -13.42 8.13
CA SER A 359 -8.14 -12.44 9.08
C SER A 359 -7.64 -11.01 8.85
N SER A 360 -6.54 -10.85 8.12
CA SER A 360 -5.90 -9.56 7.84
C SER A 360 -6.07 -9.07 6.39
N MET A 361 -6.75 -9.87 5.54
CA MET A 361 -7.12 -9.55 4.16
C MET A 361 -8.10 -8.38 4.09
N LEU A 362 -8.05 -7.63 2.98
CA LEU A 362 -9.07 -6.65 2.59
C LEU A 362 -10.08 -7.32 1.63
N PRO A 363 -11.29 -7.71 2.06
CA PRO A 363 -12.20 -8.52 1.24
C PRO A 363 -12.58 -7.87 -0.10
N SER A 364 -12.75 -6.54 -0.12
CA SER A 364 -12.97 -5.73 -1.33
C SER A 364 -11.97 -5.99 -2.44
N ARG A 365 -10.73 -6.38 -2.13
CA ARG A 365 -9.69 -6.63 -3.14
C ARG A 365 -10.06 -7.78 -4.06
N ILE A 366 -10.94 -8.71 -3.68
CA ILE A 366 -11.36 -9.83 -4.53
C ILE A 366 -12.05 -9.36 -5.83
N PHE A 367 -12.61 -8.15 -5.86
CA PHE A 367 -13.38 -7.65 -6.99
C PHE A 367 -12.56 -7.40 -8.27
N TYR A 368 -11.22 -7.43 -8.21
CA TYR A 368 -10.43 -7.47 -9.44
C TYR A 368 -10.68 -8.76 -10.25
N LEU A 369 -10.90 -9.89 -9.56
CA LEU A 369 -11.27 -11.16 -10.19
C LEU A 369 -12.66 -11.07 -10.82
N THR A 370 -13.59 -10.39 -10.15
CA THR A 370 -14.91 -10.09 -10.70
C THR A 370 -14.78 -9.25 -11.98
N SER A 371 -14.01 -8.16 -11.92
CA SER A 371 -13.78 -7.26 -13.06
C SER A 371 -13.15 -7.99 -14.24
N PHE A 372 -12.13 -8.82 -13.98
CA PHE A 372 -11.49 -9.66 -14.98
C PHE A 372 -12.47 -10.67 -15.60
N ALA A 373 -13.18 -11.45 -14.79
CA ALA A 373 -14.11 -12.47 -15.27
C ALA A 373 -15.27 -11.87 -16.07
N LEU A 374 -15.82 -10.74 -15.61
CA LEU A 374 -16.84 -9.98 -16.33
C LEU A 374 -16.32 -9.47 -17.69
N ALA A 375 -15.09 -8.94 -17.76
CA ALA A 375 -14.49 -8.50 -19.01
C ALA A 375 -14.29 -9.65 -20.02
N VAL A 376 -13.88 -10.84 -19.54
CA VAL A 376 -13.77 -12.05 -20.37
C VAL A 376 -15.13 -12.49 -20.90
N VAL A 377 -16.16 -12.50 -20.04
CA VAL A 377 -17.54 -12.81 -20.43
C VAL A 377 -18.06 -11.80 -21.45
N ALA A 378 -17.88 -10.50 -21.21
CA ALA A 378 -18.30 -9.43 -22.12
C ALA A 378 -17.68 -9.59 -23.51
N ALA A 379 -16.36 -9.83 -23.58
CA ALA A 379 -15.64 -10.10 -24.82
C ALA A 379 -16.22 -11.30 -25.57
N ARG A 380 -16.53 -12.37 -24.86
CA ARG A 380 -17.05 -13.59 -25.47
C ARG A 380 -18.47 -13.39 -26.03
N VAL A 381 -19.34 -12.69 -25.32
CA VAL A 381 -20.69 -12.39 -25.82
C VAL A 381 -20.60 -11.43 -27.02
N PHE A 382 -19.72 -10.43 -26.95
CA PHE A 382 -19.44 -9.53 -28.08
C PHE A 382 -18.94 -10.27 -29.33
N ASP A 383 -18.10 -11.28 -29.15
CA ASP A 383 -17.54 -12.10 -30.25
C ASP A 383 -18.60 -12.91 -30.99
N ARG A 384 -19.56 -13.50 -30.26
CA ARG A 384 -20.70 -14.25 -30.85
C ARG A 384 -21.56 -13.38 -31.78
N GLY A 385 -21.43 -12.06 -31.66
CA GLY A 385 -22.14 -11.08 -32.45
C GLY A 385 -23.40 -10.56 -31.79
N ILE A 386 -24.08 -9.67 -32.52
CA ILE A 386 -25.24 -8.93 -32.01
C ILE A 386 -26.36 -9.92 -31.72
N PRO A 387 -26.66 -10.19 -30.44
CA PRO A 387 -27.69 -11.13 -30.09
C PRO A 387 -29.06 -10.51 -30.31
N LYS A 388 -30.08 -11.32 -30.63
CA LYS A 388 -31.47 -10.91 -30.37
C LYS A 388 -31.55 -10.55 -28.89
N ILE A 389 -31.88 -9.30 -28.58
CA ILE A 389 -31.93 -8.81 -27.20
C ILE A 389 -33.03 -9.59 -26.48
N PRO A 390 -32.71 -10.41 -25.46
CA PRO A 390 -33.71 -11.14 -24.70
C PRO A 390 -34.64 -10.15 -23.98
N ARG A 391 -35.96 -10.39 -23.99
CA ARG A 391 -36.94 -9.57 -23.24
C ARG A 391 -36.55 -9.33 -21.76
N PRO A 392 -36.00 -10.34 -21.04
CA PRO A 392 -35.54 -10.13 -19.66
C PRO A 392 -34.43 -9.08 -19.50
N VAL A 393 -33.62 -8.80 -20.52
CA VAL A 393 -32.56 -7.78 -20.44
C VAL A 393 -33.14 -6.41 -20.18
N LEU A 394 -34.23 -6.06 -20.88
CA LEU A 394 -34.93 -4.79 -20.64
C LEU A 394 -35.53 -4.76 -19.23
N GLY A 395 -36.06 -5.90 -18.76
CA GLY A 395 -36.55 -6.06 -17.38
C GLY A 395 -35.49 -5.81 -16.32
N VAL A 396 -34.24 -6.28 -16.52
CA VAL A 396 -33.12 -6.01 -15.60
C VAL A 396 -32.81 -4.52 -15.53
N TYR A 397 -32.73 -3.83 -16.68
CA TYR A 397 -32.47 -2.38 -16.68
C TYR A 397 -33.63 -1.58 -16.09
N LEU A 398 -34.87 -1.97 -16.36
CA LEU A 398 -36.05 -1.39 -15.72
C LEU A 398 -36.00 -1.60 -14.20
N ALA A 399 -35.62 -2.78 -13.71
CA ALA A 399 -35.45 -3.05 -12.29
C ALA A 399 -34.36 -2.16 -11.68
N VAL A 400 -33.24 -1.92 -12.37
CA VAL A 400 -32.19 -1.00 -11.92
C VAL A 400 -32.70 0.43 -11.82
N ILE A 401 -33.48 0.89 -12.81
CA ILE A 401 -34.12 2.21 -12.77
C ILE A 401 -35.10 2.29 -11.60
N ILE A 402 -35.96 1.28 -11.40
CA ILE A 402 -36.91 1.23 -10.28
C ILE A 402 -36.19 1.21 -8.93
N MET A 403 -35.15 0.39 -8.76
CA MET A 403 -34.35 0.37 -7.54
C MET A 403 -33.71 1.73 -7.26
N PHE A 404 -33.28 2.42 -8.32
CA PHE A 404 -32.73 3.77 -8.19
C PHE A 404 -33.80 4.78 -7.76
N GLU A 405 -34.99 4.74 -8.36
CA GLU A 405 -36.11 5.60 -7.95
C GLU A 405 -36.49 5.35 -6.48
N ILE A 406 -36.56 4.07 -6.07
CA ILE A 406 -36.80 3.70 -4.67
C ILE A 406 -35.70 4.25 -3.76
N PHE A 407 -34.43 4.14 -4.17
CA PHE A 407 -33.31 4.68 -3.41
C PHE A 407 -33.39 6.21 -3.28
N LEU A 408 -33.70 6.92 -4.37
CA LEU A 408 -33.90 8.37 -4.33
C LEU A 408 -35.04 8.75 -3.38
N ILE A 409 -36.19 8.07 -3.47
CA ILE A 409 -37.33 8.30 -2.58
C ILE A 409 -36.91 8.07 -1.12
N ALA A 410 -36.26 6.93 -0.82
CA ALA A 410 -35.78 6.62 0.51
C ALA A 410 -34.82 7.71 1.05
N TYR A 411 -33.87 8.14 0.22
CA TYR A 411 -32.91 9.19 0.56
C TYR A 411 -33.61 10.53 0.86
N TYR A 412 -34.56 10.95 0.04
CA TYR A 412 -35.35 12.16 0.28
C TYR A 412 -36.25 12.05 1.51
N THR A 413 -36.79 10.86 1.83
CA THR A 413 -37.60 10.66 3.05
C THR A 413 -36.75 10.66 4.31
N GLU A 414 -35.53 10.15 4.27
CA GLU A 414 -34.61 10.11 5.41
C GLU A 414 -34.07 11.52 5.74
N ILE A 415 -33.77 12.33 4.73
CA ILE A 415 -33.36 13.74 4.90
C ILE A 415 -34.56 14.66 5.16
N GLY A 416 -35.73 14.33 4.63
CA GLY A 416 -36.99 15.04 4.83
C GLY A 416 -37.64 14.83 6.19
N LEU A 417 -37.13 13.88 7.00
CA LEU A 417 -37.46 13.75 8.41
C LEU A 417 -36.48 14.60 9.21
N PRO A 418 -36.89 15.77 9.75
CA PRO A 418 -36.08 16.42 10.75
C PRO A 418 -35.97 15.45 11.91
N THR A 419 -34.75 15.03 12.26
CA THR A 419 -34.46 14.38 13.53
C THR A 419 -34.83 15.37 14.63
N PHE A 420 -36.09 15.33 15.06
CA PHE A 420 -36.57 15.87 16.32
C PHE A 420 -36.01 14.99 17.44
N SER A 421 -34.70 15.10 17.68
CA SER A 421 -34.13 14.78 18.99
C SER A 421 -34.03 16.10 19.75
N ALA A 422 -34.82 16.19 20.82
CA ALA A 422 -34.85 17.35 21.70
C ALA A 422 -33.50 17.52 22.40
N GLY A 423 -32.92 18.72 22.30
CA GLY A 423 -31.88 19.22 23.20
C GLY A 423 -30.67 19.83 22.52
N GLY A 424 -30.59 21.18 22.52
CA GLY A 424 -29.30 21.87 22.54
C GLY A 424 -28.98 22.85 21.40
N VAL A 425 -29.32 24.13 21.65
CA VAL A 425 -28.65 25.35 21.18
C VAL A 425 -28.82 25.76 19.71
N ALA A 426 -29.84 26.61 19.52
CA ALA A 426 -30.04 27.47 18.38
C ALA A 426 -29.16 28.73 18.45
N HIS A 427 -28.07 28.79 17.68
CA HIS A 427 -27.60 30.05 17.08
C HIS A 427 -26.68 29.94 15.85
N ASN A 428 -26.22 28.75 15.45
CA ASN A 428 -25.47 28.54 14.18
C ASN A 428 -26.28 27.85 13.07
N ILE A 429 -27.60 27.78 13.26
CA ILE A 429 -28.47 26.93 12.46
C ILE A 429 -28.75 27.54 11.08
N ARG A 430 -28.76 28.87 10.90
CA ARG A 430 -29.13 29.46 9.59
C ARG A 430 -28.01 29.42 8.55
N SER A 431 -26.74 29.56 8.94
CA SER A 431 -25.59 29.41 8.03
C SER A 431 -25.20 27.94 7.83
N GLY A 432 -25.34 27.11 8.88
CA GLY A 432 -25.19 25.65 8.81
C GLY A 432 -26.25 24.99 7.94
N ILE A 433 -27.53 25.39 8.07
CA ILE A 433 -28.62 24.86 7.23
C ILE A 433 -28.51 25.35 5.78
N VAL A 434 -28.12 26.60 5.50
CA VAL A 434 -27.97 27.06 4.10
C VAL A 434 -26.73 26.47 3.43
N SER A 435 -25.65 26.18 4.17
CA SER A 435 -24.46 25.50 3.64
C SER A 435 -24.68 23.99 3.49
N SER A 436 -25.39 23.33 4.41
CA SER A 436 -25.76 21.92 4.27
C SER A 436 -26.86 21.72 3.21
N MET A 437 -27.84 22.63 3.09
CA MET A 437 -28.87 22.59 2.03
C MET A 437 -28.25 22.70 0.62
N LYS A 438 -27.26 23.59 0.42
CA LYS A 438 -26.54 23.69 -0.88
C LYS A 438 -25.79 22.41 -1.25
N VAL A 439 -25.27 21.69 -0.27
CA VAL A 439 -24.55 20.42 -0.47
C VAL A 439 -25.53 19.26 -0.70
N THR A 440 -26.66 19.22 0.02
CA THR A 440 -27.71 18.19 -0.15
C THR A 440 -28.50 18.32 -1.44
N ASP A 441 -28.68 19.53 -1.99
CA ASP A 441 -29.34 19.72 -3.31
C ASP A 441 -28.46 19.24 -4.48
N THR A 442 -27.15 19.12 -4.26
CA THR A 442 -26.19 18.70 -5.30
C THR A 442 -26.17 17.19 -5.52
N TYR A 443 -26.41 16.38 -4.47
CA TYR A 443 -26.33 14.92 -4.57
C TYR A 443 -27.41 14.26 -5.46
N PRO A 444 -28.69 14.66 -5.39
CA PRO A 444 -29.72 14.17 -6.31
C PRO A 444 -29.41 14.51 -7.75
N MET A 445 -28.88 15.70 -8.03
CA MET A 445 -28.46 16.08 -9.38
C MET A 445 -27.28 15.24 -9.88
N VAL A 446 -26.33 14.91 -9.00
CA VAL A 446 -25.22 14.00 -9.31
C VAL A 446 -25.74 12.59 -9.61
N LEU A 447 -26.67 12.08 -8.79
CA LEU A 447 -27.35 10.80 -8.98
C LEU A 447 -28.09 10.75 -10.31
N LEU A 448 -28.96 11.72 -10.59
CA LEU A 448 -29.75 11.83 -11.83
C LEU A 448 -28.84 11.94 -13.05
N ARG A 449 -27.79 12.76 -13.01
CA ARG A 449 -26.80 12.87 -14.08
C ARG A 449 -26.13 11.53 -14.36
N ASN A 450 -25.63 10.86 -13.31
CA ASN A 450 -24.87 9.63 -13.44
C ASN A 450 -25.77 8.46 -13.91
N LEU A 451 -27.01 8.38 -13.43
CA LEU A 451 -28.00 7.45 -13.96
C LEU A 451 -28.32 7.78 -15.43
N GLY A 452 -28.62 9.04 -15.74
CA GLY A 452 -28.97 9.50 -17.08
C GLY A 452 -27.91 9.13 -18.12
N VAL A 453 -26.62 9.36 -17.82
CA VAL A 453 -25.50 8.94 -18.67
C VAL A 453 -25.51 7.42 -18.90
N SER A 454 -25.75 6.63 -17.84
CA SER A 454 -25.77 5.17 -17.92
C SER A 454 -26.95 4.64 -18.74
N ILE A 455 -28.13 5.25 -18.57
CA ILE A 455 -29.34 4.96 -19.36
C ILE A 455 -29.11 5.31 -20.82
N LEU A 456 -28.59 6.51 -21.14
CA LEU A 456 -28.36 6.95 -22.51
C LEU A 456 -27.34 6.06 -23.22
N LEU A 457 -26.23 5.70 -22.57
CA LEU A 457 -25.24 4.78 -23.12
C LEU A 457 -25.81 3.37 -23.32
N THR A 458 -26.62 2.89 -22.38
CA THR A 458 -27.30 1.59 -22.49
C THR A 458 -28.31 1.60 -23.64
N ALA A 459 -29.23 2.56 -23.66
CA ALA A 459 -30.27 2.71 -24.68
C ALA A 459 -29.65 2.91 -26.06
N GLY A 460 -28.64 3.77 -26.19
CA GLY A 460 -27.87 3.97 -27.42
C GLY A 460 -27.18 2.69 -27.88
N THR A 461 -26.62 1.90 -26.96
CA THR A 461 -26.05 0.58 -27.29
C THR A 461 -27.11 -0.38 -27.80
N LEU A 462 -28.24 -0.52 -27.08
CA LEU A 462 -29.33 -1.42 -27.48
C LEU A 462 -29.96 -1.01 -28.82
N ALA A 463 -30.17 0.29 -29.04
CA ALA A 463 -30.67 0.83 -30.31
C ALA A 463 -29.67 0.59 -31.44
N TYR A 464 -28.38 0.82 -31.21
CA TYR A 464 -27.33 0.53 -32.19
C TYR A 464 -27.31 -0.94 -32.59
N LEU A 465 -27.43 -1.85 -31.60
CA LEU A 465 -27.53 -3.29 -31.83
C LEU A 465 -28.79 -3.66 -32.64
N HIS A 466 -29.88 -2.89 -32.52
CA HIS A 466 -31.09 -3.10 -33.30
C HIS A 466 -30.97 -2.61 -34.74
N ILE A 467 -30.29 -1.48 -34.96
CA ILE A 467 -30.26 -0.75 -36.24
C ILE A 467 -29.14 -1.24 -37.17
N SER A 468 -27.91 -1.45 -36.67
CA SER A 468 -26.76 -1.76 -37.52
C SER A 468 -26.00 -3.01 -37.06
N LYS A 469 -25.79 -3.94 -38.00
CA LYS A 469 -24.88 -5.09 -37.82
C LYS A 469 -23.45 -4.83 -38.27
N ARG A 470 -23.19 -3.68 -38.92
CA ARG A 470 -21.88 -3.26 -39.45
C ARG A 470 -21.26 -2.23 -38.52
N GLY A 471 -19.92 -2.20 -38.43
CA GLY A 471 -19.21 -1.17 -37.65
C GLY A 471 -19.06 -1.46 -36.15
N ARG A 472 -18.88 -2.71 -35.72
CA ARG A 472 -18.70 -3.07 -34.28
C ARG A 472 -17.52 -2.35 -33.59
N TRP A 473 -16.58 -1.79 -34.34
CA TRP A 473 -15.50 -0.96 -33.80
C TRP A 473 -16.02 0.30 -33.09
N ILE A 474 -17.20 0.80 -33.46
CA ILE A 474 -17.86 1.93 -32.79
C ILE A 474 -18.14 1.59 -31.33
N LEU A 475 -18.55 0.35 -31.02
CA LEU A 475 -18.79 -0.09 -29.65
C LEU A 475 -17.48 -0.16 -28.84
N VAL A 476 -16.36 -0.51 -29.48
CA VAL A 476 -15.04 -0.45 -28.84
C VAL A 476 -14.65 1.00 -28.57
N ALA A 477 -14.78 1.88 -29.56
CA ALA A 477 -14.49 3.31 -29.39
C ALA A 477 -15.37 3.96 -28.32
N ALA A 478 -16.66 3.62 -28.27
CA ALA A 478 -17.58 4.08 -27.23
C ALA A 478 -17.23 3.50 -25.85
N THR A 479 -16.72 2.27 -25.77
CA THR A 479 -16.22 1.68 -24.51
C THR A 479 -14.99 2.44 -24.02
N VAL A 480 -14.05 2.76 -24.92
CA VAL A 480 -12.87 3.58 -24.62
C VAL A 480 -13.28 4.98 -24.16
N ALA A 481 -14.22 5.64 -24.85
CA ALA A 481 -14.70 6.97 -24.49
C ALA A 481 -15.42 6.97 -23.12
N SER A 482 -16.25 5.95 -22.86
CA SER A 482 -16.92 5.77 -21.56
C SER A 482 -15.91 5.51 -20.45
N ALA A 483 -14.94 4.63 -20.67
CA ALA A 483 -13.86 4.38 -19.72
C ALA A 483 -13.07 5.67 -19.44
N TRP A 484 -12.71 6.45 -20.47
CA TRP A 484 -12.01 7.74 -20.29
C TRP A 484 -12.84 8.73 -19.47
N TYR A 485 -14.15 8.84 -19.73
CA TYR A 485 -15.04 9.73 -18.97
C TYR A 485 -15.04 9.42 -17.46
N PHE A 486 -15.07 8.15 -17.07
CA PHE A 486 -15.05 7.76 -15.66
C PHE A 486 -13.66 7.85 -15.05
N THR A 487 -12.65 7.29 -15.70
CA THR A 487 -11.27 7.22 -15.19
C THR A 487 -10.60 8.58 -15.09
N SER A 488 -10.91 9.53 -15.98
CA SER A 488 -10.36 10.89 -15.94
C SER A 488 -10.72 11.67 -14.67
N LYS A 489 -11.78 11.26 -13.95
CA LYS A 489 -12.12 11.84 -12.64
C LYS A 489 -11.17 11.36 -11.56
N SER A 490 -10.77 10.09 -11.63
CA SER A 490 -9.86 9.44 -10.67
C SER A 490 -8.38 9.74 -10.92
N PHE A 491 -7.95 9.92 -12.18
CA PHE A 491 -6.56 10.22 -12.50
C PHE A 491 -6.18 11.64 -12.09
N TYR A 492 -5.02 11.81 -11.49
CA TYR A 492 -4.45 13.12 -11.16
C TYR A 492 -3.28 13.45 -12.09
N PHE A 493 -3.20 14.72 -12.46
CA PHE A 493 -2.17 15.26 -13.35
C PHE A 493 -1.46 16.42 -12.64
N GLY A 494 -0.44 16.11 -11.85
CA GLY A 494 0.26 17.06 -11.01
C GLY A 494 1.35 17.85 -11.74
N GLU A 495 1.70 19.03 -11.22
CA GLU A 495 2.86 19.78 -11.70
C GLU A 495 4.16 19.31 -11.04
N ARG A 496 5.25 19.33 -11.82
CA ARG A 496 6.61 18.93 -11.35
C ARG A 496 7.11 19.76 -10.17
N GLN A 497 6.81 21.07 -10.16
CA GLN A 497 7.26 21.98 -9.12
C GLN A 497 6.74 21.62 -7.71
N PHE A 498 5.69 20.80 -7.62
CA PHE A 498 5.11 20.36 -6.34
C PHE A 498 5.58 18.95 -5.92
N VAL A 499 6.52 18.34 -6.65
CA VAL A 499 7.15 17.09 -6.21
C VAL A 499 8.12 17.44 -5.09
N TYR A 500 7.73 17.18 -3.83
CA TYR A 500 8.58 17.39 -2.65
C TYR A 500 9.40 18.69 -2.72
N PRO A 501 8.73 19.85 -2.83
CA PRO A 501 9.43 21.09 -3.01
C PRO A 501 10.22 21.44 -1.74
N GLU A 502 11.39 22.01 -1.96
CA GLU A 502 12.23 22.51 -0.88
C GLU A 502 11.57 23.75 -0.24
N VAL A 503 11.56 23.81 1.10
CA VAL A 503 11.02 24.92 1.89
C VAL A 503 11.97 25.25 3.06
N PRO A 504 12.00 26.51 3.54
CA PRO A 504 12.93 26.96 4.57
C PRO A 504 13.07 26.04 5.79
N LEU A 505 11.96 25.52 6.32
CA LEU A 505 11.99 24.59 7.45
C LEU A 505 12.80 23.32 7.12
N ILE A 506 12.54 22.71 5.96
CA ILE A 506 13.19 21.44 5.57
C ILE A 506 14.68 21.66 5.32
N SER A 507 15.04 22.73 4.61
CA SER A 507 16.43 23.06 4.34
C SER A 507 17.20 23.30 5.63
N GLN A 508 16.57 23.94 6.61
CA GLN A 508 17.20 24.14 7.92
C GLN A 508 17.37 22.82 8.68
N LEU A 509 16.37 21.94 8.67
CA LEU A 509 16.49 20.62 9.30
C LEU A 509 17.62 19.81 8.65
N GLN A 510 17.78 19.84 7.32
CA GLN A 510 18.88 19.16 6.64
C GLN A 510 20.26 19.71 7.06
N ASN A 511 20.34 21.01 7.32
CA ASN A 511 21.57 21.67 7.74
C ASN A 511 21.99 21.32 9.18
N ILE A 512 21.03 21.25 10.11
CA ILE A 512 21.34 21.10 11.55
C ILE A 512 21.19 19.68 12.08
N ALA A 513 20.30 18.86 11.51
CA ALA A 513 19.94 17.58 12.10
C ALA A 513 21.07 16.54 12.01
N GLY A 514 21.87 16.58 10.93
CA GLY A 514 22.91 15.58 10.69
C GLY A 514 22.33 14.16 10.77
N ARG A 515 22.69 13.41 11.82
CA ARG A 515 22.17 12.07 12.10
C ARG A 515 21.12 12.04 13.22
N ASP A 516 20.91 13.14 13.93
CA ASP A 516 19.96 13.23 15.05
C ASP A 516 18.52 13.14 14.52
N ARG A 517 17.58 12.60 15.30
CA ARG A 517 16.19 12.45 14.84
C ARG A 517 15.42 13.76 15.00
N ILE A 518 14.57 14.03 14.01
CA ILE A 518 13.60 15.12 14.06
C ILE A 518 12.29 14.62 14.68
N GLY A 519 11.61 15.53 15.39
CA GLY A 519 10.29 15.34 15.95
C GLY A 519 9.37 16.54 15.73
N PHE A 520 8.10 16.37 16.10
CA PHE A 520 7.08 17.37 15.85
C PHE A 520 6.24 17.61 17.11
N ALA A 521 6.05 18.86 17.47
CA ALA A 521 5.24 19.24 18.63
C ALA A 521 3.75 18.89 18.42
N ASN A 522 3.26 18.98 17.19
CA ASN A 522 1.87 18.72 16.83
C ASN A 522 1.69 18.40 15.33
N ASP A 523 0.49 17.96 14.96
CA ASP A 523 0.13 17.62 13.58
C ASP A 523 0.31 18.78 12.60
N THR A 524 0.17 20.03 13.05
CA THR A 524 0.27 21.22 12.18
C THR A 524 1.70 21.58 11.78
N SER A 525 2.70 21.00 12.46
CA SER A 525 4.12 21.15 12.15
C SER A 525 4.76 19.88 11.62
N ARG A 526 3.99 18.80 11.51
CA ARG A 526 4.46 17.48 11.13
C ARG A 526 4.69 17.38 9.63
N ILE A 527 5.86 16.87 9.24
CA ILE A 527 6.09 16.37 7.89
C ILE A 527 5.29 15.06 7.75
N PRO A 528 4.32 14.97 6.82
CA PRO A 528 3.55 13.76 6.54
C PRO A 528 4.41 12.52 6.47
N SER A 529 3.85 11.44 7.00
CA SER A 529 4.56 10.22 7.34
C SER A 529 5.47 9.73 6.20
N SER A 530 6.72 9.41 6.56
CA SER A 530 7.82 9.01 5.66
C SER A 530 8.30 10.08 4.66
N GLY A 531 7.73 11.28 4.64
CA GLY A 531 8.20 12.38 3.77
C GLY A 531 9.62 12.83 4.10
N ASN A 532 10.06 12.68 5.35
CA ASN A 532 11.43 12.92 5.83
C ASN A 532 12.48 12.12 5.06
N VAL A 533 12.13 10.91 4.61
CA VAL A 533 13.01 10.01 3.85
C VAL A 533 13.49 10.66 2.56
N VAL A 534 12.64 11.44 1.88
CA VAL A 534 12.97 12.07 0.61
C VAL A 534 14.09 13.11 0.77
N TYR A 535 14.20 13.70 1.96
CA TYR A 535 15.22 14.70 2.30
C TYR A 535 16.39 14.12 3.08
N GLY A 536 16.43 12.79 3.29
CA GLY A 536 17.48 12.14 4.07
C GLY A 536 17.42 12.42 5.58
N LEU A 537 16.25 12.82 6.11
CA LEU A 537 16.06 13.15 7.52
C LEU A 537 15.58 11.93 8.31
N TYR A 538 16.14 11.71 9.50
CA TYR A 538 15.77 10.60 10.40
C TYR A 538 14.62 11.00 11.31
N SER A 539 13.61 10.14 11.46
CA SER A 539 12.49 10.36 12.37
C SER A 539 12.15 9.12 13.18
N ALA A 540 11.69 9.33 14.40
CA ALA A 540 11.06 8.30 15.22
C ALA A 540 9.63 7.96 14.73
N GLU A 541 9.05 8.81 13.89
CA GLU A 541 7.70 8.63 13.34
C GLU A 541 7.76 8.01 11.94
N GLY A 542 6.62 7.58 11.41
CA GLY A 542 6.55 7.09 10.04
C GLY A 542 5.30 6.29 9.69
N LEU A 543 5.27 5.80 8.45
CA LEU A 543 4.21 4.94 7.91
C LEU A 543 4.82 3.72 7.20
N ASN A 544 4.59 2.53 7.75
CA ASN A 544 4.99 1.25 7.18
C ASN A 544 4.15 0.13 7.85
N PRO A 545 3.49 -0.75 7.10
CA PRO A 545 2.66 -1.80 7.66
C PRO A 545 3.36 -2.89 8.47
N VAL A 546 4.70 -2.99 8.43
CA VAL A 546 5.48 -4.02 9.12
C VAL A 546 6.54 -3.45 10.08
N PHE A 547 6.31 -2.25 10.62
CA PHE A 547 7.19 -1.72 11.66
C PHE A 547 7.23 -2.65 12.89
N PRO A 548 8.34 -2.67 13.66
CA PRO A 548 8.48 -3.59 14.80
C PRO A 548 7.40 -3.40 15.88
N LEU A 549 6.75 -4.48 16.32
CA LEU A 549 5.68 -4.43 17.32
C LEU A 549 6.15 -3.83 18.67
N ARG A 550 7.32 -4.25 19.15
CA ARG A 550 7.93 -3.73 20.39
C ARG A 550 8.14 -2.21 20.33
N TYR A 551 8.47 -1.67 19.16
CA TYR A 551 8.58 -0.23 18.98
C TYR A 551 7.23 0.47 19.19
N GLY A 552 6.16 -0.02 18.56
CA GLY A 552 4.81 0.54 18.76
C GLY A 552 4.34 0.45 20.22
N GLN A 553 4.64 -0.67 20.88
CA GLN A 553 4.32 -0.88 22.30
C GLN A 553 5.08 0.10 23.20
N LEU A 554 6.36 0.36 22.93
CA LEU A 554 7.16 1.35 23.66
C LEU A 554 6.51 2.74 23.55
N ILE A 555 6.24 3.20 22.32
CA ILE A 555 5.66 4.51 22.09
C ILE A 555 4.31 4.62 22.79
N LYS A 556 3.42 3.64 22.60
CA LYS A 556 2.08 3.65 23.21
C LYS A 556 2.13 3.60 24.74
N SER A 557 3.10 2.90 25.32
CA SER A 557 3.24 2.81 26.78
C SER A 557 3.49 4.17 27.44
N ALA A 558 4.24 5.07 26.78
CA ALA A 558 4.51 6.42 27.31
C ALA A 558 3.22 7.23 27.48
N PHE A 559 2.24 7.02 26.60
CA PHE A 559 0.92 7.66 26.63
C PHE A 559 -0.14 6.87 27.41
N ASN A 560 0.14 5.62 27.78
CA ASN A 560 -0.78 4.73 28.50
C ASN A 560 -0.32 4.44 29.93
N GLY A 561 0.24 5.45 30.61
CA GLY A 561 0.66 5.33 32.01
C GLY A 561 1.80 4.35 32.27
N GLY A 562 2.60 4.01 31.25
CA GLY A 562 3.68 3.00 31.31
C GLY A 562 3.20 1.57 31.06
N ARG A 563 1.91 1.34 30.80
CA ARG A 563 1.35 0.00 30.61
C ARG A 563 1.54 -0.51 29.19
N LEU A 564 1.98 -1.75 29.08
CA LEU A 564 2.04 -2.52 27.86
C LEU A 564 0.63 -2.71 27.30
N THR A 565 0.49 -2.58 25.98
CA THR A 565 -0.76 -2.85 25.27
C THR A 565 -0.47 -3.33 23.87
N ASN A 566 -1.33 -4.24 23.37
CA ASN A 566 -1.31 -4.64 21.96
C ASN A 566 -2.23 -3.77 21.09
N ASP A 567 -2.93 -2.81 21.69
CA ASP A 567 -3.69 -1.77 20.98
C ASP A 567 -2.73 -0.69 20.44
N VAL A 568 -1.95 -1.09 19.43
CA VAL A 568 -1.03 -0.24 18.70
C VAL A 568 -1.56 -0.01 17.29
N PRO A 569 -1.36 1.17 16.68
CA PRO A 569 -1.83 1.40 15.31
C PRO A 569 -1.16 0.41 14.34
N ARG A 570 -1.92 -0.05 13.34
CA ARG A 570 -1.50 -1.14 12.44
C ARG A 570 -0.38 -0.77 11.46
N ILE A 571 -0.25 0.51 11.10
CA ILE A 571 0.61 0.95 9.98
C ILE A 571 1.46 2.18 10.28
N SER A 572 1.16 2.94 11.33
CA SER A 572 1.77 4.24 11.58
C SER A 572 2.18 4.38 13.03
N VAL A 573 3.27 5.11 13.25
CA VAL A 573 3.67 5.56 14.59
C VAL A 573 3.84 7.06 14.55
N GLN A 574 3.20 7.72 15.51
CA GLN A 574 3.25 9.17 15.70
C GLN A 574 3.49 9.42 17.19
N VAL A 575 4.38 10.36 17.49
CA VAL A 575 4.65 10.79 18.87
C VAL A 575 3.78 12.03 19.11
N ASP A 576 2.59 11.81 19.66
CA ASP A 576 1.58 12.86 19.83
C ASP A 576 1.85 13.67 21.10
N LEU A 577 2.81 14.59 20.99
CA LEU A 577 3.24 15.42 22.12
C LEU A 577 2.12 16.31 22.64
N GLU A 578 1.22 16.82 21.79
CA GLU A 578 0.12 17.70 22.20
C GLU A 578 -0.99 16.99 22.99
N ARG A 579 -1.29 15.72 22.67
CA ARG A 579 -2.21 14.91 23.49
C ARG A 579 -1.65 14.53 24.85
N ALA A 580 -0.35 14.71 25.06
CA ALA A 580 0.17 14.70 26.39
C ALA A 580 -0.36 15.92 27.13
N SER A 581 -1.44 15.74 27.91
CA SER A 581 -1.78 16.68 28.97
C SER A 581 -0.62 16.70 29.96
N ILE A 582 0.37 17.55 29.72
CA ILE A 582 1.53 17.69 30.60
C ILE A 582 1.10 18.59 31.75
N ASP A 583 0.25 18.02 32.61
CA ASP A 583 0.39 18.32 34.02
C ASP A 583 1.77 17.80 34.46
N ALA A 584 2.36 18.39 35.50
CA ALA A 584 3.62 17.95 36.13
C ALA A 584 3.55 16.55 36.79
N THR A 585 2.72 15.67 36.25
CA THR A 585 2.45 14.28 36.63
C THR A 585 3.49 13.32 36.03
N GLN A 586 3.43 12.04 36.42
CA GLN A 586 4.32 10.99 35.90
C GLN A 586 4.30 10.88 34.36
N SER A 587 3.21 11.25 33.69
CA SER A 587 3.06 11.12 32.23
C SER A 587 4.02 12.01 31.44
N GLY A 588 4.17 13.28 31.82
CA GLY A 588 5.12 14.20 31.15
C GLY A 588 6.57 13.75 31.29
N ARG A 589 6.95 13.20 32.45
CA ARG A 589 8.30 12.61 32.67
C ARG A 589 8.57 11.42 31.76
N ARG A 590 7.59 10.53 31.56
CA ARG A 590 7.75 9.39 30.63
C ARG A 590 7.96 9.85 29.19
N ILE A 591 7.24 10.88 28.75
CA ILE A 591 7.33 11.40 27.39
C ILE A 591 8.67 12.11 27.16
N ALA A 592 9.11 12.96 28.09
CA ALA A 592 10.44 13.58 28.00
C ALA A 592 11.55 12.52 27.93
N LYS A 593 11.43 11.46 28.73
CA LYS A 593 12.37 10.33 28.70
C LYS A 593 12.31 9.55 27.39
N LEU A 594 11.11 9.33 26.85
CA LEU A 594 10.93 8.70 25.55
C LEU A 594 11.59 9.54 24.44
N MET A 595 11.40 10.86 24.42
CA MET A 595 12.04 11.74 23.44
C MET A 595 13.57 11.69 23.53
N SER A 596 14.09 11.68 24.76
CA SER A 596 15.54 11.53 25.01
C SER A 596 16.06 10.20 24.48
N LEU A 597 15.36 9.09 24.77
CA LEU A 597 15.71 7.74 24.35
C LEU A 597 15.62 7.54 22.82
N LEU A 598 14.66 8.19 22.18
CA LEU A 598 14.50 8.16 20.73
C LEU A 598 15.48 9.09 20.01
N ASP A 599 16.37 9.79 20.72
CA ASP A 599 17.31 10.76 20.15
C ASP A 599 16.56 11.82 19.30
N MET A 600 15.42 12.28 19.81
CA MET A 600 14.63 13.35 19.18
C MET A 600 15.20 14.70 19.62
N LYS A 601 16.23 15.16 18.91
CA LYS A 601 16.98 16.36 19.25
C LYS A 601 16.34 17.64 18.73
N TYR A 602 15.85 17.63 17.50
CA TYR A 602 15.26 18.81 16.86
C TYR A 602 13.75 18.66 16.75
N ILE A 603 13.01 19.46 17.51
CA ILE A 603 11.54 19.43 17.53
C ILE A 603 10.99 20.65 16.82
N THR A 604 10.16 20.42 15.80
CA THR A 604 9.50 21.50 15.07
C THR A 604 8.16 21.84 15.70
N GLU A 605 7.85 23.13 15.78
CA GLU A 605 6.57 23.67 16.22
C GLU A 605 6.10 24.79 15.27
N LYS A 606 4.79 24.91 15.07
CA LYS A 606 4.19 26.09 14.45
C LYS A 606 4.15 27.26 15.44
N LYS A 607 4.75 28.41 15.11
CA LYS A 607 4.97 29.55 16.03
C LYS A 607 3.72 30.04 16.75
N GLU A 608 2.56 30.00 16.09
CA GLU A 608 1.27 30.43 16.64
C GLU A 608 0.83 29.58 17.85
N SER A 609 1.26 28.31 17.94
CA SER A 609 0.86 27.41 19.03
C SER A 609 1.50 27.84 20.37
N GLY A 610 2.82 28.07 20.35
CA GLY A 610 3.63 28.38 21.53
C GLY A 610 3.48 27.37 22.68
N TRP A 611 2.92 26.19 22.41
CA TRP A 611 2.64 25.14 23.37
C TRP A 611 3.93 24.48 23.85
N TYR A 612 4.84 24.18 22.93
CA TYR A 612 6.07 23.45 23.23
C TYR A 612 6.94 24.20 24.24
N ALA A 613 7.09 25.52 24.07
CA ALA A 613 7.83 26.38 24.99
C ALA A 613 7.27 26.35 26.42
N ARG A 614 5.94 26.31 26.57
CA ARG A 614 5.27 26.27 27.88
C ARG A 614 5.51 24.95 28.60
N VAL A 615 5.60 23.87 27.84
CA VAL A 615 5.70 22.50 28.34
C VAL A 615 7.15 22.09 28.60
N PHE A 616 8.08 22.50 27.74
CA PHE A 616 9.50 22.15 27.78
C PHE A 616 10.38 23.41 27.91
N PRO A 617 10.31 24.14 29.04
CA PRO A 617 10.95 25.45 29.18
C PRO A 617 12.49 25.43 29.14
N ARG A 618 13.11 24.26 29.29
CA ARG A 618 14.58 24.09 29.19
C ARG A 618 15.08 24.02 27.74
N HIS A 619 14.19 23.81 26.78
CA HIS A 619 14.57 23.68 25.38
C HIS A 619 14.77 25.05 24.76
N THR A 620 15.83 25.20 23.96
CA THR A 620 16.18 26.47 23.33
C THR A 620 15.78 26.50 21.86
N SER A 621 15.27 27.64 21.41
CA SER A 621 15.00 27.88 19.99
C SER A 621 16.34 28.03 19.27
N VAL A 622 16.61 27.18 18.28
CA VAL A 622 17.83 27.23 17.46
C VAL A 622 17.58 27.87 16.10
N TRP A 623 16.32 27.98 15.70
CA TRP A 623 15.92 28.61 14.45
C TRP A 623 14.44 28.97 14.44
N GLU A 624 14.10 30.04 13.73
CA GLU A 624 12.72 30.48 13.50
C GLU A 624 12.53 31.01 12.07
N SER A 625 11.37 30.71 11.48
CA SER A 625 10.84 31.41 10.31
C SER A 625 9.63 32.28 10.67
N THR A 626 8.91 32.74 9.64
CA THR A 626 7.60 33.38 9.78
C THR A 626 6.59 32.45 10.46
N TYR A 627 6.62 31.14 10.16
CA TYR A 627 5.57 30.20 10.56
C TYR A 627 6.05 29.12 11.54
N PHE A 628 7.33 28.73 11.48
CA PHE A 628 7.86 27.61 12.24
C PHE A 628 8.99 28.01 13.16
N ARG A 629 9.18 27.21 14.21
CA ARG A 629 10.29 27.28 15.15
C ARG A 629 10.86 25.88 15.33
N ILE A 630 12.18 25.78 15.39
CA ILE A 630 12.88 24.54 15.73
C ILE A 630 13.48 24.69 17.13
N TRP A 631 13.14 23.75 17.99
CA TRP A 631 13.63 23.61 19.35
C TRP A 631 14.72 22.54 19.40
N GLU A 632 15.75 22.79 20.20
CA GLU A 632 16.76 21.78 20.55
C GLU A 632 16.45 21.17 21.92
N ASN A 633 16.45 19.84 21.98
CA ASN A 633 16.31 19.05 23.20
C ASN A 633 17.70 18.72 23.78
N PRO A 634 18.12 19.38 24.87
CA PRO A 634 19.44 19.18 25.46
C PRO A 634 19.56 17.85 26.21
N ASP A 635 18.43 17.22 26.53
CA ASP A 635 18.39 16.00 27.34
C ASP A 635 18.51 14.72 26.48
N THR A 636 18.76 14.83 25.18
CA THR A 636 18.85 13.68 24.26
C THR A 636 19.97 12.70 24.63
N LEU A 637 19.69 11.40 24.49
CA LEU A 637 20.73 10.38 24.49
C LEU A 637 21.42 10.42 23.12
N PRO A 638 22.76 10.27 23.07
CA PRO A 638 23.42 10.08 21.78
C PRO A 638 22.88 8.81 21.11
N ARG A 639 22.90 8.78 19.77
CA ARG A 639 22.49 7.61 18.97
C ARG A 639 23.14 6.31 19.47
N ALA A 640 24.41 6.35 19.85
CA ALA A 640 25.14 5.24 20.43
C ALA A 640 25.90 5.66 21.70
N PHE A 641 25.88 4.81 22.73
CA PHE A 641 26.59 5.02 24.00
C PHE A 641 26.94 3.68 24.65
N VAL A 642 27.84 3.67 25.64
CA VAL A 642 28.17 2.45 26.39
C VAL A 642 27.54 2.52 27.77
N ALA A 643 26.63 1.57 28.05
CA ALA A 643 26.08 1.37 29.39
C ALA A 643 27.03 0.52 30.24
N THR A 644 27.19 0.91 31.51
CA THR A 644 28.10 0.29 32.48
C THR A 644 27.38 -0.43 33.61
N ASN A 645 26.05 -0.34 33.65
CA ASN A 645 25.18 -1.08 34.56
C ASN A 645 24.15 -1.86 33.73
N ILE A 646 23.82 -3.07 34.19
CA ILE A 646 22.85 -3.94 33.52
C ILE A 646 21.74 -4.33 34.48
N ILE A 647 20.50 -4.22 34.00
CA ILE A 647 19.33 -4.85 34.60
C ILE A 647 18.89 -5.98 33.68
N VAL A 648 18.87 -7.20 34.21
CA VAL A 648 18.37 -8.37 33.47
C VAL A 648 16.90 -8.58 33.82
N GLU A 649 16.01 -8.39 32.83
CA GLU A 649 14.57 -8.60 33.00
C GLU A 649 13.96 -9.10 31.69
N LYS A 650 13.05 -10.08 31.79
CA LYS A 650 12.42 -10.73 30.64
C LYS A 650 10.96 -10.36 30.47
N ASP A 651 10.28 -9.95 31.56
CA ASP A 651 8.89 -9.54 31.50
C ASP A 651 8.76 -8.16 30.81
N PRO A 652 8.03 -8.05 29.68
CA PRO A 652 7.92 -6.80 28.94
C PRO A 652 7.38 -5.62 29.76
N GLN A 653 6.44 -5.85 30.68
CA GLN A 653 5.89 -4.77 31.50
C GLN A 653 6.94 -4.29 32.51
N LYS A 654 7.66 -5.20 33.17
CA LYS A 654 8.73 -4.83 34.10
C LYS A 654 9.90 -4.12 33.42
N ILE A 655 10.22 -4.48 32.18
CA ILE A 655 11.21 -3.75 31.37
C ILE A 655 10.75 -2.29 31.18
N LEU A 656 9.49 -2.06 30.80
CA LEU A 656 8.95 -0.70 30.66
C LEU A 656 8.96 0.06 31.99
N ASP A 657 8.58 -0.60 33.08
CA ASP A 657 8.59 0.01 34.42
C ASP A 657 10.00 0.46 34.80
N ALA A 658 11.01 -0.39 34.62
CA ALA A 658 12.41 -0.05 34.88
C ALA A 658 12.92 1.04 33.93
N LEU A 659 12.59 0.96 32.64
CA LEU A 659 13.00 1.91 31.59
C LEU A 659 12.58 3.33 31.96
N TYR A 660 11.41 3.53 32.56
CA TYR A 660 10.96 4.85 32.99
C TYR A 660 11.60 5.36 34.29
N GLN A 661 12.27 4.51 35.08
CA GLN A 661 12.84 4.88 36.39
C GLN A 661 14.36 5.08 36.40
N VAL A 662 15.12 4.37 35.56
CA VAL A 662 16.61 4.37 35.62
C VAL A 662 17.28 5.38 34.69
N ASP A 663 18.51 5.80 34.97
CA ASP A 663 19.27 6.59 34.00
C ASP A 663 19.82 5.68 32.88
N LEU A 664 19.25 5.83 31.68
CA LEU A 664 19.60 5.03 30.52
C LEU A 664 20.95 5.41 29.91
N ARG A 665 21.59 6.52 30.31
CA ARG A 665 22.96 6.86 29.88
C ARG A 665 23.99 5.85 30.42
N THR A 666 23.73 5.31 31.60
CA THR A 666 24.65 4.42 32.30
C THR A 666 24.09 3.01 32.50
N THR A 667 22.77 2.84 32.46
CA THR A 667 22.09 1.58 32.76
C THR A 667 21.29 1.09 31.57
N ALA A 668 21.58 -0.11 31.11
CA ALA A 668 20.82 -0.77 30.05
C ALA A 668 20.01 -1.94 30.61
N ILE A 669 18.82 -2.16 30.04
CA ILE A 669 17.94 -3.27 30.41
C ILE A 669 17.99 -4.32 29.30
N VAL A 670 18.33 -5.56 29.62
CA VAL A 670 18.50 -6.66 28.65
C VAL A 670 17.72 -7.89 29.07
N GLU A 671 17.29 -8.69 28.09
CA GLU A 671 16.54 -9.93 28.34
C GLU A 671 17.45 -11.11 28.73
N GLU A 672 18.76 -10.99 28.51
CA GLU A 672 19.77 -12.02 28.74
C GLU A 672 20.95 -11.45 29.55
N PRO A 673 21.60 -12.24 30.42
CA PRO A 673 22.67 -11.73 31.28
C PRO A 673 23.93 -11.36 30.48
N ILE A 674 24.48 -10.18 30.77
CA ILE A 674 25.71 -9.65 30.18
C ILE A 674 26.57 -9.10 31.32
N THR A 675 27.87 -9.39 31.28
CA THR A 675 28.83 -8.83 32.24
C THR A 675 29.25 -7.44 31.78
N VAL A 676 29.11 -6.45 32.66
CA VAL A 676 29.63 -5.10 32.49
C VAL A 676 30.31 -4.67 33.78
N SER A 677 31.21 -3.70 33.68
CA SER A 677 31.91 -3.08 34.80
C SER A 677 31.86 -1.56 34.68
N PRO A 678 31.85 -0.81 35.80
CA PRO A 678 31.93 0.64 35.77
C PRO A 678 33.18 1.16 35.07
N GLY A 679 33.02 2.16 34.20
CA GLY A 679 34.13 2.80 33.49
C GLY A 679 33.71 4.04 32.71
N THR A 680 34.69 4.79 32.22
CA THR A 680 34.52 5.90 31.28
C THR A 680 34.65 5.40 29.84
N ASN A 681 33.71 5.83 29.00
CA ASN A 681 33.57 5.32 27.63
C ASN A 681 33.31 6.45 26.65
N SER A 682 33.71 6.27 25.39
CA SER A 682 33.35 7.16 24.29
C SER A 682 33.04 6.34 23.04
N VAL A 683 32.09 6.83 22.23
CA VAL A 683 31.64 6.17 21.02
C VAL A 683 31.63 7.19 19.88
N THR A 684 32.22 6.82 18.76
CA THR A 684 32.13 7.56 17.50
C THR A 684 31.45 6.68 16.47
N VAL A 685 30.40 7.18 15.81
CA VAL A 685 29.75 6.49 14.69
C VAL A 685 30.48 6.86 13.40
N ASP A 686 31.30 5.96 12.88
CA ASP A 686 32.12 6.20 11.70
C ASP A 686 31.27 6.19 10.43
N THR A 687 30.52 5.11 10.23
CA THR A 687 29.61 4.93 9.09
C THR A 687 28.24 4.51 9.56
N TYR A 688 27.19 5.08 8.97
CA TYR A 688 25.80 4.77 9.28
C TYR A 688 25.02 4.64 7.98
N ARG A 689 24.80 3.39 7.54
CA ARG A 689 24.11 3.04 6.29
C ARG A 689 22.89 2.20 6.58
N MET A 690 22.14 1.88 5.52
CA MET A 690 20.91 1.10 5.63
C MET A 690 21.10 -0.26 6.31
N ASN A 691 22.06 -1.05 5.83
CA ASN A 691 22.26 -2.42 6.32
C ASN A 691 23.42 -2.55 7.29
N ASP A 692 24.29 -1.55 7.38
CA ASP A 692 25.56 -1.68 8.10
C ASP A 692 25.96 -0.38 8.80
N ILE A 693 26.60 -0.55 9.95
CA ILE A 693 27.04 0.52 10.83
C ILE A 693 28.42 0.15 11.36
N THR A 694 29.35 1.11 11.32
CA THR A 694 30.68 0.97 11.93
C THR A 694 30.82 2.02 13.01
N MET A 695 31.27 1.60 14.18
CA MET A 695 31.49 2.46 15.34
C MET A 695 32.88 2.18 15.92
N SER A 696 33.56 3.25 16.32
CA SER A 696 34.79 3.19 17.11
C SER A 696 34.43 3.44 18.56
N VAL A 697 34.84 2.54 19.45
CA VAL A 697 34.49 2.56 20.87
C VAL A 697 35.78 2.55 21.68
N HIS A 698 35.89 3.48 22.62
CA HIS A 698 36.88 3.42 23.68
C HIS A 698 36.15 3.13 24.99
N SER A 699 36.57 2.09 25.71
CA SER A 699 35.97 1.68 26.98
C SER A 699 37.07 1.37 28.00
N THR A 700 36.99 1.91 29.21
CA THR A 700 38.00 1.61 30.27
C THR A 700 37.69 0.32 31.03
N SER A 701 36.52 -0.25 30.80
CA SER A 701 36.00 -1.46 31.42
C SER A 701 35.11 -2.21 30.43
N ASP A 702 34.75 -3.45 30.74
CA ASP A 702 33.74 -4.16 29.96
C ASP A 702 32.40 -3.42 30.02
N GLY A 703 31.77 -3.19 28.87
CA GLY A 703 30.55 -2.42 28.77
C GLY A 703 29.59 -2.98 27.72
N LEU A 704 28.37 -2.43 27.67
CA LEU A 704 27.41 -2.73 26.62
C LEU A 704 27.27 -1.51 25.71
N LEU A 705 27.75 -1.60 24.47
CA LEU A 705 27.46 -0.61 23.45
C LEU A 705 25.97 -0.70 23.07
N VAL A 706 25.19 0.31 23.43
CA VAL A 706 23.78 0.46 23.08
C VAL A 706 23.66 1.38 21.87
N LEU A 707 22.86 0.95 20.90
CA LEU A 707 22.47 1.74 19.74
C LEU A 707 20.95 1.91 19.77
N THR A 708 20.44 3.14 19.79
CA THR A 708 19.00 3.45 19.86
C THR A 708 18.25 3.21 18.55
N ASP A 709 18.65 2.17 17.83
CA ASP A 709 17.97 1.62 16.66
C ASP A 709 17.30 0.31 17.00
N ASN A 710 16.15 0.02 16.38
CA ASN A 710 15.41 -1.20 16.65
C ASN A 710 16.25 -2.48 16.43
N TRP A 711 16.13 -3.39 17.38
CA TRP A 711 16.55 -4.77 17.25
C TRP A 711 15.56 -5.56 16.39
N ALA A 712 16.09 -6.48 15.61
CA ALA A 712 15.34 -7.47 14.85
C ALA A 712 16.21 -8.72 14.65
N PRO A 713 15.60 -9.92 14.51
CA PRO A 713 16.33 -11.11 14.07
C PRO A 713 17.06 -10.83 12.76
N GLY A 714 18.35 -11.16 12.72
CA GLY A 714 19.22 -10.92 11.56
C GLY A 714 20.27 -9.83 11.76
N TRP A 715 20.19 -9.01 12.79
CA TRP A 715 21.32 -8.16 13.16
C TRP A 715 22.47 -9.00 13.71
N ARG A 716 23.66 -8.80 13.15
CA ARG A 716 24.92 -9.45 13.50
C ARG A 716 25.94 -8.38 13.84
N ALA A 717 26.91 -8.70 14.68
CA ALA A 717 27.99 -7.80 15.04
C ALA A 717 29.34 -8.51 15.07
N ASN A 718 30.39 -7.74 14.79
CA ASN A 718 31.77 -8.12 14.97
C ASN A 718 32.47 -7.05 15.82
N VAL A 719 33.21 -7.47 16.85
CA VAL A 719 34.11 -6.62 17.62
C VAL A 719 35.52 -7.03 17.23
N ASP A 720 36.26 -6.13 16.57
CA ASP A 720 37.60 -6.38 16.01
C ASP A 720 37.70 -7.62 15.10
N GLY A 721 36.60 -7.94 14.41
CA GLY A 721 36.50 -9.08 13.51
C GLY A 721 35.91 -10.34 14.15
N GLU A 722 35.82 -10.43 15.47
CA GLU A 722 35.22 -11.57 16.17
C GLU A 722 33.70 -11.46 16.27
N GLU A 723 32.98 -12.50 15.85
CA GLU A 723 31.51 -12.52 15.87
C GLU A 723 31.01 -12.40 17.32
N THR A 724 30.19 -11.39 17.57
CA THR A 724 29.69 -11.04 18.89
C THR A 724 28.16 -10.98 18.87
N PRO A 725 27.44 -11.59 19.83
CA PRO A 725 25.98 -11.58 19.86
C PRO A 725 25.40 -10.16 19.97
N VAL A 726 24.26 -9.94 19.30
CA VAL A 726 23.48 -8.71 19.38
C VAL A 726 22.26 -8.93 20.26
N TYR A 727 22.21 -8.23 21.39
CA TYR A 727 21.16 -8.36 22.39
C TYR A 727 20.04 -7.36 22.13
N ARG A 728 18.80 -7.74 22.47
CA ARG A 728 17.72 -6.76 22.60
C ARG A 728 17.92 -6.00 23.90
N THR A 729 17.92 -4.68 23.80
CA THR A 729 18.25 -3.76 24.88
C THR A 729 17.19 -2.66 24.96
N ASP A 730 16.87 -2.20 26.16
CA ASP A 730 15.94 -1.10 26.42
C ASP A 730 14.62 -1.27 25.65
N PHE A 731 14.03 -2.45 25.85
CA PHE A 731 12.75 -2.91 25.29
C PHE A 731 12.72 -3.24 23.79
N THR A 732 13.27 -2.38 22.93
CA THR A 732 13.19 -2.55 21.46
C THR A 732 14.51 -2.30 20.73
N PHE A 733 15.51 -1.69 21.38
CA PHE A 733 16.79 -1.34 20.77
C PHE A 733 17.78 -2.51 20.84
N ARG A 734 19.00 -2.27 20.36
CA ARG A 734 20.05 -3.29 20.26
C ARG A 734 21.31 -2.91 21.00
N GLY A 735 21.96 -3.90 21.60
CA GLY A 735 23.23 -3.75 22.30
C GLY A 735 24.25 -4.82 21.91
N VAL A 736 25.54 -4.48 21.96
CA VAL A 736 26.67 -5.36 21.68
C VAL A 736 27.69 -5.24 22.83
N PRO A 737 28.07 -6.34 23.50
CA PRO A 737 29.12 -6.31 24.52
C PRO A 737 30.43 -5.84 23.90
N VAL A 738 31.14 -4.95 24.61
CA VAL A 738 32.46 -4.45 24.22
C VAL A 738 33.41 -4.62 25.41
N PRO A 739 34.59 -5.25 25.23
CA PRO A 739 35.57 -5.37 26.29
C PRO A 739 36.24 -4.01 26.59
N ALA A 740 37.02 -3.97 27.66
CA ALA A 740 37.91 -2.85 27.95
C ALA A 740 38.98 -2.68 26.86
N GLY A 741 39.12 -1.48 26.31
CA GLY A 741 40.08 -1.13 25.27
C GLY A 741 39.50 -0.23 24.19
N ASP A 742 40.27 -0.06 23.12
CA ASP A 742 39.85 0.56 21.88
C ASP A 742 39.40 -0.53 20.91
N HIS A 743 38.15 -0.45 20.47
CA HIS A 743 37.51 -1.48 19.67
C HIS A 743 36.79 -0.88 18.47
N LYS A 744 36.82 -1.62 17.37
CA LYS A 744 36.00 -1.34 16.19
C LYS A 744 34.82 -2.30 16.15
N VAL A 745 33.63 -1.75 16.30
CA VAL A 745 32.38 -2.52 16.26
C VAL A 745 31.73 -2.35 14.90
N PHE A 746 31.55 -3.45 14.19
CA PHE A 746 30.83 -3.51 12.91
C PHE A 746 29.53 -4.26 13.10
N MET A 747 28.39 -3.63 12.79
CA MET A 747 27.08 -4.27 12.81
C MET A 747 26.50 -4.33 11.41
N TYR A 748 25.86 -5.43 11.04
CA TYR A 748 25.19 -5.57 9.75
C TYR A 748 23.90 -6.40 9.85
N TYR A 749 22.94 -6.12 8.96
CA TYR A 749 21.65 -6.81 8.92
C TYR A 749 21.62 -7.85 7.81
N TRP A 750 21.61 -9.13 8.21
CA TRP A 750 21.48 -10.28 7.33
C TRP A 750 20.60 -11.36 7.99
N PRO A 751 19.27 -11.33 7.76
CA PRO A 751 18.35 -12.26 8.42
C PRO A 751 18.48 -13.68 7.89
N ASP A 752 18.35 -14.66 8.78
CA ASP A 752 18.40 -16.08 8.41
C ASP A 752 17.27 -16.47 7.45
N SER A 753 16.13 -15.78 7.53
CA SER A 753 15.02 -15.91 6.58
C SER A 753 15.44 -15.65 5.14
N LEU A 754 16.37 -14.70 4.90
CA LEU A 754 16.96 -14.45 3.59
C LEU A 754 17.84 -15.63 3.17
N THR A 755 18.72 -16.11 4.05
CA THR A 755 19.61 -17.25 3.76
C THR A 755 18.82 -18.51 3.43
N PHE A 756 17.81 -18.88 4.22
CA PHE A 756 16.93 -20.02 3.95
C PHE A 756 16.14 -19.83 2.66
N GLY A 757 15.69 -18.60 2.38
CA GLY A 757 15.03 -18.28 1.12
C GLY A 757 15.95 -18.46 -0.09
N LEU A 758 17.23 -18.08 0.02
CA LEU A 758 18.23 -18.28 -1.03
C LEU A 758 18.50 -19.77 -1.28
N TRP A 759 18.59 -20.60 -0.23
CA TRP A 759 18.67 -22.06 -0.37
C TRP A 759 17.44 -22.65 -1.06
N ALA A 760 16.24 -22.21 -0.65
CA ALA A 760 14.98 -22.63 -1.27
C ALA A 760 14.90 -22.22 -2.76
N MET A 761 15.39 -21.02 -3.10
CA MET A 761 15.52 -20.57 -4.49
C MET A 761 16.49 -21.44 -5.28
N GLY A 762 17.64 -21.81 -4.72
CA GLY A 762 18.58 -22.76 -5.32
C GLY A 762 17.91 -24.10 -5.63
N GLY A 763 17.16 -24.65 -4.67
CA GLY A 763 16.33 -25.86 -4.87
C GLY A 763 15.27 -25.66 -5.96
N GLY A 764 14.63 -24.49 -6.02
CA GLY A 764 13.69 -24.11 -7.08
C GLY A 764 14.33 -24.08 -8.47
N ILE A 765 15.56 -23.57 -8.60
CA ILE A 765 16.33 -23.56 -9.86
C ILE A 765 16.63 -25.00 -10.30
N VAL A 766 17.10 -25.85 -9.37
CA VAL A 766 17.35 -27.28 -9.66
C VAL A 766 16.06 -27.97 -10.11
N LEU A 767 14.94 -27.73 -9.41
CA LEU A 767 13.64 -28.28 -9.76
C LEU A 767 13.15 -27.82 -11.13
N LEU A 768 13.35 -26.53 -11.46
CA LEU A 768 13.02 -25.96 -12.76
C LEU A 768 13.78 -26.67 -13.88
N LEU A 769 15.12 -26.72 -13.77
CA LEU A 769 15.99 -27.31 -14.79
C LEU A 769 15.75 -28.82 -14.92
N GLY A 770 15.65 -29.54 -13.80
CA GLY A 770 15.35 -30.98 -13.77
C GLY A 770 14.01 -31.31 -14.43
N SER A 771 12.96 -30.54 -14.13
CA SER A 771 11.63 -30.70 -14.75
C SER A 771 11.66 -30.40 -16.24
N MET A 772 12.39 -29.37 -16.67
CA MET A 772 12.56 -29.05 -18.10
C MET A 772 13.28 -30.16 -18.87
N LEU A 773 14.30 -30.78 -18.26
CA LEU A 773 15.02 -31.93 -18.83
C LEU A 773 14.11 -33.17 -18.90
N PHE A 774 13.37 -33.47 -17.83
CA PHE A 774 12.43 -34.58 -17.78
C PHE A 774 11.34 -34.46 -18.85
N ILE A 775 10.74 -33.29 -19.01
CA ILE A 775 9.73 -33.02 -20.05
C ILE A 775 10.34 -33.19 -21.45
N ARG A 776 11.60 -32.79 -21.66
CA ARG A 776 12.31 -32.98 -22.93
C ARG A 776 12.54 -34.46 -23.21
N TRP A 777 13.03 -35.21 -22.23
CA TRP A 777 13.33 -36.64 -22.36
C TRP A 777 12.06 -37.44 -22.68
N LYS A 778 10.97 -37.22 -21.92
CA LYS A 778 9.68 -37.90 -22.15
C LYS A 778 9.14 -37.68 -23.56
N LYS A 779 9.41 -36.51 -24.16
CA LYS A 779 9.02 -36.19 -25.54
C LYS A 779 9.92 -36.85 -26.59
N LEU A 780 11.19 -37.11 -26.27
CA LEU A 780 12.09 -37.84 -27.18
C LEU A 780 11.80 -39.35 -27.15
N SER A 781 11.26 -39.87 -26.04
CA SER A 781 10.90 -41.28 -25.87
C SER A 781 9.47 -41.63 -26.32
N SER A 782 8.66 -40.65 -26.72
CA SER A 782 7.28 -40.80 -27.22
C SER A 782 7.21 -40.43 -28.69
#